data_AF-A0A8B9QWY0-F1
#
_entry.id   AF-A0A8B9QWY0-F1
#
_cell.length_a   1.000
_cell.length_b   1.000
_cell.length_c   1.000
_cell.angle_alpha   90.00
_cell.angle_beta   90.00
_cell.angle_gamma   90.00
#
_symmetry.space_group_name_H-M   'P 1'
#
loop_
_entity.id
_entity.type
_entity.pdbx_description
1 polymer ?
#
loop_
_entity_poly.entity_id
_entity_poly.type
_entity_poly.pdbx_seq_one_letter_code
_entity_poly.pdbx_strand_id
1 'polypeptide(L)'
;MAAPGDPRQRFLAATAANYFGLKPAAAAAALRGRPEVAGFLDDGSQELLALRRSDGGLSAATKIEATDSKNNVLVFFKLRPDVITEDNLHSNILVSSMLDSPINTLYQAVRQVFAPVLLKDETWSKTFDPKLQKLLSELETGLSTVLRRSDPNCMGEEFSEDDVQAILTPTDEFQFWIECARHGTKLYSKERASHFKDLFDDIAKDYCNLDSLSLFEVVDLVETTRDTVDSVWRQTEHDPYPQPRMHNLLDVIGSCLGRFVQRKLAALNLWEDAFHLVKENLKAGILICEQWASACEYLTGQLWQRYTLHQWKNEKYFPESLVKLGKRLDEVLTVRTLHEKLTFFLPSGEQNALHVAQVFEPFAGLNPVHYNPYTEPLWKAAVSQFERIIAPAEKKVASKLKKFISDIQDSPQQLLQTFQKHKELIKHPNISKELLLERETLLARLQDYVKDYQTDFETRCHGAPGDVSGPLSGKNLSEVVNNIVWVRQLELKVDNAIKLAEALLSDLSGFQSFHQSADSFLEQLKVYEQEQFDDWSRDIQSELSNPKSGLCIQANSPVMELDHVFGTLNILYSDRLVTLLREVRQLSALGFAIPAKIQQAANTAQKFYKQAVILKQVAHFYNSVHQQMIESQKPMMLQSALAFEQLIKHSKSGPGGEAQMTWDNPRELEAYIQKLQAAAERLSTENRKLRKWHTNFIEKVVSLMNIDLLRQQQRWKDGLQELRTGFASLESQAGDHLQT
;
A
#
# COMPACT_ATOMS: atom_id res chain seq x y z
N MET A 1 -19.22 63.34 41.65
CA MET A 1 -17.85 62.85 41.96
C MET A 1 -18.00 61.52 42.67
N ALA A 2 -17.73 60.40 42.00
CA ALA A 2 -17.87 59.06 42.57
C ALA A 2 -16.59 58.72 43.36
N ALA A 3 -16.73 58.23 44.59
CA ALA A 3 -15.63 57.86 45.47
C ALA A 3 -14.63 56.91 44.77
N PRO A 4 -13.32 57.00 45.05
CA PRO A 4 -12.34 56.05 44.54
C PRO A 4 -12.70 54.67 45.10
N GLY A 5 -13.24 53.80 44.25
CA GLY A 5 -13.56 52.42 44.64
C GLY A 5 -12.29 51.73 45.17
N ASP A 6 -12.46 50.94 46.23
CA ASP A 6 -11.40 50.13 46.86
C ASP A 6 -10.58 49.41 45.78
N PRO A 7 -9.26 49.66 45.67
CA PRO A 7 -8.41 49.04 44.65
C PRO A 7 -8.35 47.52 44.77
N ARG A 8 -8.57 46.96 45.97
CA ARG A 8 -8.65 45.50 46.19
C ARG A 8 -9.89 44.93 45.50
N GLN A 9 -11.04 45.61 45.64
CA GLN A 9 -12.28 45.25 44.93
C GLN A 9 -12.16 45.46 43.42
N ARG A 10 -11.41 46.48 42.99
CA ARG A 10 -11.14 46.71 41.56
C ARG A 10 -10.37 45.55 40.93
N PHE A 11 -9.39 44.97 41.63
CA PHE A 11 -8.63 43.82 41.14
C PHE A 11 -9.50 42.56 40.97
N LEU A 12 -10.32 42.23 41.97
CA LEU A 12 -11.26 41.10 41.88
C LEU A 12 -12.26 41.30 40.72
N ALA A 13 -12.81 42.51 40.60
CA ALA A 13 -13.76 42.85 39.54
C ALA A 13 -13.13 42.86 38.14
N ALA A 14 -11.90 43.35 37.98
CA ALA A 14 -11.19 43.35 36.70
C ALA A 14 -10.83 41.92 36.25
N THR A 15 -10.38 41.08 37.19
CA THR A 15 -10.04 39.68 36.91
C THR A 15 -11.29 38.89 36.51
N ALA A 16 -12.40 39.06 37.25
CA ALA A 16 -13.68 38.46 36.91
C ALA A 16 -14.23 38.98 35.56
N ALA A 17 -14.11 40.28 35.29
CA ALA A 17 -14.54 40.90 34.04
C ALA A 17 -13.80 40.31 32.83
N ASN A 18 -12.48 40.17 32.94
CA ASN A 18 -11.65 39.60 31.87
C ASN A 18 -11.96 38.12 31.64
N TYR A 19 -12.11 37.33 32.71
CA TYR A 19 -12.39 35.89 32.60
C TYR A 19 -13.79 35.60 32.05
N PHE A 20 -14.80 36.32 32.51
CA PHE A 20 -16.20 36.10 32.11
C PHE A 20 -16.66 36.93 30.90
N GLY A 21 -15.80 37.77 30.32
CA GLY A 21 -16.13 38.65 29.20
C GLY A 21 -17.15 39.75 29.55
N LEU A 22 -17.18 40.20 30.80
CA LEU A 22 -18.09 41.24 31.28
C LEU A 22 -17.43 42.63 31.21
N LYS A 23 -18.22 43.70 31.07
CA LYS A 23 -17.69 45.07 31.20
C LYS A 23 -17.17 45.28 32.63
N PRO A 24 -15.97 45.87 32.84
CA PRO A 24 -15.41 46.08 34.18
C PRO A 24 -16.34 46.83 35.15
N ALA A 25 -17.12 47.79 34.64
CA ALA A 25 -18.11 48.53 35.42
C ALA A 25 -19.30 47.66 35.87
N ALA A 26 -19.71 46.68 35.05
CA ALA A 26 -20.80 45.76 35.37
C ALA A 26 -20.34 44.70 36.39
N ALA A 27 -19.10 44.21 36.26
CA ALA A 27 -18.51 43.31 37.26
C ALA A 27 -18.31 44.01 38.61
N ALA A 28 -17.81 45.25 38.59
CA ALA A 28 -17.66 46.07 39.80
C ALA A 28 -19.01 46.39 40.46
N ALA A 29 -20.08 46.61 39.67
CA ALA A 29 -21.42 46.82 40.21
C ALA A 29 -22.02 45.53 40.82
N ALA A 30 -21.78 44.37 40.20
CA ALA A 30 -22.28 43.08 40.67
C ALA A 30 -21.58 42.59 41.97
N LEU A 31 -20.32 42.99 42.18
CA LEU A 31 -19.52 42.62 43.36
C LEU A 31 -19.59 43.66 44.50
N ARG A 32 -20.09 44.87 44.22
CA ARG A 32 -20.20 45.95 45.21
C ARG A 32 -21.29 45.65 46.24
N GLY A 33 -20.93 45.73 47.53
CA GLY A 33 -21.87 45.54 48.65
C GLY A 33 -22.15 44.09 49.01
N ARG A 34 -21.41 43.13 48.44
CA ARG A 34 -21.51 41.71 48.79
C ARG A 34 -20.73 41.38 50.08
N PRO A 35 -21.36 40.75 51.08
CA PRO A 35 -20.69 40.42 52.33
C PRO A 35 -19.56 39.39 52.15
N GLU A 36 -19.63 38.55 51.12
CA GLU A 36 -18.61 37.53 50.83
C GLU A 36 -17.31 38.14 50.30
N VAL A 37 -17.40 39.24 49.53
CA VAL A 37 -16.23 39.96 49.00
C VAL A 37 -15.58 40.80 50.09
N ALA A 38 -16.39 41.46 50.93
CA ALA A 38 -15.89 42.20 52.09
C ALA A 38 -15.26 41.25 53.11
N GLY A 39 -15.90 40.11 53.38
CA GLY A 39 -15.36 39.05 54.23
C GLY A 39 -14.02 38.51 53.70
N PHE A 40 -13.92 38.18 52.42
CA PHE A 40 -12.64 37.73 51.86
C PHE A 40 -11.54 38.81 51.93
N LEU A 41 -11.85 40.10 51.81
CA LEU A 41 -10.82 41.14 51.87
C LEU A 41 -10.40 41.47 53.31
N ASP A 42 -11.35 41.54 54.24
CA ASP A 42 -11.17 42.10 55.56
C ASP A 42 -11.09 41.04 56.69
N ASP A 43 -11.52 39.81 56.45
CA ASP A 43 -11.42 38.68 57.39
C ASP A 43 -10.22 37.79 57.06
N GLY A 44 -9.25 37.70 57.98
CA GLY A 44 -8.09 36.83 57.85
C GLY A 44 -8.44 35.34 57.89
N SER A 45 -9.60 34.97 58.44
CA SER A 45 -10.09 33.59 58.48
C SER A 45 -10.76 33.13 57.18
N GLN A 46 -11.11 34.06 56.29
CA GLN A 46 -11.68 33.75 54.98
C GLN A 46 -10.58 33.67 53.92
N GLU A 47 -10.15 32.44 53.65
CA GLU A 47 -9.06 32.15 52.71
C GLU A 47 -9.52 31.97 51.26
N LEU A 48 -10.83 31.84 51.00
CA LEU A 48 -11.38 31.45 49.70
C LEU A 48 -12.53 32.35 49.26
N LEU A 49 -12.53 32.73 47.98
CA LEU A 49 -13.63 33.41 47.31
C LEU A 49 -13.85 32.81 45.93
N ALA A 50 -15.00 32.19 45.70
CA ALA A 50 -15.42 31.68 44.41
C ALA A 50 -16.41 32.65 43.74
N LEU A 51 -16.15 32.98 42.48
CA LEU A 51 -17.03 33.78 41.62
C LEU A 51 -17.62 32.91 40.52
N ARG A 52 -18.92 33.04 40.27
CA ARG A 52 -19.62 32.36 39.18
C ARG A 52 -20.42 33.36 38.37
N ARG A 53 -20.66 33.02 37.11
CA ARG A 53 -21.59 33.75 36.26
C ARG A 53 -22.94 33.04 36.28
N SER A 54 -24.00 33.75 36.68
CA SER A 54 -25.39 33.32 36.51
C SER A 54 -26.09 34.22 35.48
N ASP A 55 -27.23 33.77 34.94
CA ASP A 55 -28.00 34.49 33.91
C ASP A 55 -28.41 35.93 34.33
N GLY A 56 -28.36 36.24 35.62
CA GLY A 56 -28.64 37.56 36.20
C GLY A 56 -27.45 38.35 36.74
N GLY A 57 -26.20 37.86 36.65
CA GLY A 57 -25.01 38.57 37.14
C GLY A 57 -23.86 37.68 37.64
N LEU A 58 -22.93 38.27 38.41
CA LEU A 58 -21.86 37.52 39.10
C LEU A 58 -22.35 37.11 40.50
N SER A 59 -22.30 35.83 40.86
CA SER A 59 -22.45 35.38 42.24
C SER A 59 -21.09 35.19 42.90
N ALA A 60 -21.00 35.51 44.19
CA ALA A 60 -19.81 35.34 45.02
C ALA A 60 -20.15 34.41 46.18
N ALA A 61 -19.29 33.43 46.46
CA ALA A 61 -19.45 32.47 47.55
C ALA A 61 -18.10 32.22 48.23
N THR A 62 -18.11 32.01 49.54
CA THR A 62 -16.92 31.64 50.34
C THR A 62 -16.67 30.14 50.38
N LYS A 63 -17.56 29.34 49.80
CA LYS A 63 -17.44 27.88 49.64
C LYS A 63 -17.68 27.50 48.18
N ILE A 64 -16.98 26.46 47.74
CA ILE A 64 -17.19 25.87 46.41
C ILE A 64 -18.32 24.84 46.55
N GLU A 65 -19.52 25.19 46.10
CA GLU A 65 -20.65 24.24 46.01
C GLU A 65 -20.63 23.55 44.65
N ALA A 66 -20.55 22.21 44.60
CA ALA A 66 -20.71 21.49 43.33
C ALA A 66 -22.17 21.65 42.87
N THR A 67 -22.39 22.34 41.76
CA THR A 67 -23.73 22.52 41.16
C THR A 67 -23.68 22.02 39.74
N ASP A 68 -24.67 21.23 39.32
CA ASP A 68 -24.78 20.53 38.02
C ASP A 68 -24.85 21.44 36.78
N SER A 69 -24.74 22.76 36.95
CA SER A 69 -24.81 23.71 35.84
C SER A 69 -23.46 23.85 35.15
N LYS A 70 -23.46 23.90 33.80
CA LYS A 70 -22.28 24.13 32.93
C LYS A 70 -21.65 25.55 33.06
N ASN A 71 -21.32 26.00 34.27
CA ASN A 71 -20.83 27.35 34.58
C ASN A 71 -19.37 27.38 35.09
N ASN A 72 -18.47 27.91 34.27
CA ASN A 72 -17.09 28.24 34.66
C ASN A 72 -17.02 28.99 36.01
N VAL A 73 -16.15 28.54 36.91
CA VAL A 73 -15.93 29.14 38.24
C VAL A 73 -14.55 29.78 38.28
N LEU A 74 -14.45 30.97 38.86
CA LEU A 74 -13.18 31.63 39.13
C LEU A 74 -12.94 31.67 40.63
N VAL A 75 -11.86 31.05 41.09
CA VAL A 75 -11.54 30.91 42.51
C VAL A 75 -10.33 31.77 42.87
N PHE A 76 -10.50 32.57 43.91
CA PHE A 76 -9.43 33.33 44.56
C PHE A 76 -9.13 32.68 45.90
N PHE A 77 -7.85 32.46 46.20
CA PHE A 77 -7.44 31.97 47.50
C PHE A 77 -6.23 32.74 48.05
N LYS A 78 -6.16 32.87 49.37
CA LYS A 78 -5.07 33.54 50.08
C LYS A 78 -3.95 32.54 50.39
N LEU A 79 -2.70 32.98 50.26
CA LEU A 79 -1.52 32.20 50.64
C LEU A 79 -1.21 32.29 52.15
N ARG A 80 -1.59 33.39 52.79
CA ARG A 80 -1.45 33.65 54.22
C ARG A 80 -2.76 34.17 54.79
N PRO A 81 -3.15 33.76 56.01
CA PRO A 81 -4.40 34.17 56.68
C PRO A 81 -4.29 35.60 57.21
N ASP A 82 -4.15 36.57 56.30
CA ASP A 82 -3.98 37.99 56.58
C ASP A 82 -5.06 38.82 55.89
N VAL A 83 -5.28 40.03 56.40
CA VAL A 83 -6.13 41.04 55.74
C VAL A 83 -5.46 41.47 54.44
N ILE A 84 -6.22 41.56 53.36
CA ILE A 84 -5.69 42.01 52.07
C ILE A 84 -5.55 43.54 52.10
N THR A 85 -4.36 44.04 51.80
CA THR A 85 -4.00 45.45 51.66
C THR A 85 -3.55 45.72 50.23
N GLU A 86 -3.38 46.99 49.85
CA GLU A 86 -2.92 47.34 48.50
C GLU A 86 -1.54 46.74 48.18
N ASP A 87 -0.66 46.62 49.19
CA ASP A 87 0.70 46.12 49.01
C ASP A 87 0.79 44.59 48.91
N ASN A 88 -0.14 43.84 49.52
CA ASN A 88 -0.11 42.37 49.55
C ASN A 88 -1.02 41.69 48.51
N LEU A 89 -1.76 42.48 47.73
CA LEU A 89 -2.78 42.03 46.79
C LEU A 89 -2.26 41.00 45.77
N HIS A 90 -1.12 41.30 45.13
CA HIS A 90 -0.55 40.46 44.07
C HIS A 90 0.36 39.34 44.57
N SER A 91 0.84 39.43 45.82
CA SER A 91 1.71 38.41 46.42
C SER A 91 0.93 37.39 47.25
N ASN A 92 -0.25 37.76 47.76
CA ASN A 92 -1.03 36.90 48.66
C ASN A 92 -2.24 36.25 47.98
N ILE A 93 -2.78 36.83 46.91
CA ILE A 93 -3.94 36.26 46.20
C ILE A 93 -3.47 35.43 45.01
N LEU A 94 -3.89 34.17 44.98
CA LEU A 94 -3.80 33.31 43.80
C LEU A 94 -5.16 33.15 43.13
N VAL A 95 -5.15 33.04 41.81
CA VAL A 95 -6.34 32.93 40.98
C VAL A 95 -6.29 31.61 40.22
N SER A 96 -7.33 30.79 40.37
CA SER A 96 -7.49 29.54 39.63
C SER A 96 -8.85 29.51 38.95
N SER A 97 -8.86 29.18 37.66
CA SER A 97 -10.09 28.85 36.95
C SER A 97 -10.44 27.38 37.16
N MET A 98 -11.71 27.09 37.43
CA MET A 98 -12.25 25.74 37.46
C MET A 98 -13.38 25.59 36.44
N LEU A 99 -13.36 24.49 35.71
CA LEU A 99 -14.49 24.01 34.91
C LEU A 99 -15.46 23.25 35.82
N ASP A 100 -16.68 22.99 35.36
CA ASP A 100 -17.76 22.40 36.18
C ASP A 100 -17.43 21.05 36.82
N SER A 101 -16.53 20.28 36.19
CA SER A 101 -15.98 19.08 36.81
C SER A 101 -14.70 19.43 37.60
N PRO A 102 -14.73 19.37 38.95
CA PRO A 102 -13.54 19.56 39.77
C PRO A 102 -12.50 18.47 39.50
N ILE A 103 -12.94 17.26 39.13
CA ILE A 103 -12.08 16.12 38.80
C ILE A 103 -11.35 16.40 37.48
N ASN A 104 -12.05 16.90 36.45
CA ASN A 104 -11.42 17.24 35.17
C ASN A 104 -10.42 18.39 35.34
N THR A 105 -10.81 19.44 36.08
CA THR A 105 -9.92 20.57 36.35
C THR A 105 -8.66 20.11 37.10
N LEU A 106 -8.83 19.28 38.14
CA LEU A 106 -7.70 18.74 38.90
C LEU A 106 -6.81 17.87 38.02
N TYR A 107 -7.40 16.98 37.21
CA TYR A 107 -6.65 16.14 36.29
C TYR A 107 -5.86 16.96 35.28
N GLN A 108 -6.47 17.96 34.64
CA GLN A 108 -5.78 18.83 33.69
C GLN A 108 -4.70 19.67 34.36
N ALA A 109 -4.95 20.21 35.56
CA ALA A 109 -3.96 20.95 36.31
C ALA A 109 -2.75 20.07 36.69
N VAL A 110 -3.02 18.85 37.17
CA VAL A 110 -1.97 17.87 37.49
C VAL A 110 -1.22 17.46 36.22
N ARG A 111 -1.90 17.00 35.17
CA ARG A 111 -1.28 16.49 33.93
C ARG A 111 -0.53 17.55 33.13
N GLN A 112 -1.06 18.77 33.04
CA GLN A 112 -0.50 19.82 32.18
C GLN A 112 0.47 20.76 32.88
N VAL A 113 0.26 21.04 34.18
CA VAL A 113 1.05 22.04 34.91
C VAL A 113 1.99 21.36 35.91
N PHE A 114 1.46 20.58 36.84
CA PHE A 114 2.27 20.08 37.95
C PHE A 114 3.15 18.87 37.59
N ALA A 115 2.64 17.91 36.82
CA ALA A 115 3.39 16.70 36.45
C ALA A 115 4.60 17.03 35.55
N PRO A 116 4.51 17.87 34.50
CA PRO A 116 5.68 18.24 33.72
C PRO A 116 6.71 19.02 34.55
N VAL A 117 6.26 19.96 35.39
CA VAL A 117 7.17 20.78 36.22
C VAL A 117 7.86 19.95 37.30
N LEU A 118 7.14 19.03 37.95
CA LEU A 118 7.71 18.24 39.06
C LEU A 118 8.43 16.97 38.61
N LEU A 119 8.07 16.39 37.45
CA LEU A 119 8.65 15.14 36.96
C LEU A 119 9.67 15.31 35.83
N LYS A 120 9.50 16.31 34.95
CA LYS A 120 10.36 16.49 33.76
C LYS A 120 11.42 17.59 33.91
N ASP A 121 11.19 18.59 34.76
CA ASP A 121 12.17 19.65 35.01
C ASP A 121 13.34 19.10 35.84
N GLU A 122 14.57 19.24 35.34
CA GLU A 122 15.78 18.72 35.99
C GLU A 122 16.05 19.31 37.39
N THR A 123 15.51 20.50 37.66
CA THR A 123 15.74 21.20 38.93
C THR A 123 14.85 20.65 40.04
N TRP A 124 13.56 20.53 39.76
CA TRP A 124 12.56 20.07 40.73
C TRP A 124 12.49 18.55 40.83
N SER A 125 12.71 17.82 39.74
CA SER A 125 12.72 16.34 39.74
C SER A 125 13.81 15.73 40.64
N LYS A 126 14.95 16.43 40.82
CA LYS A 126 16.03 16.00 41.71
C LYS A 126 15.71 16.23 43.19
N THR A 127 14.94 17.27 43.50
CA THR A 127 14.52 17.60 44.87
C THR A 127 13.21 16.91 45.29
N PHE A 128 12.42 16.45 44.33
CA PHE A 128 11.12 15.83 44.56
C PHE A 128 11.30 14.33 44.82
N ASP A 129 10.96 13.88 46.03
CA ASP A 129 11.12 12.49 46.48
C ASP A 129 10.51 11.50 45.47
N PRO A 130 11.21 10.42 45.06
CA PRO A 130 10.66 9.38 44.19
C PRO A 130 9.33 8.78 44.68
N LYS A 131 9.07 8.76 45.99
CA LYS A 131 7.76 8.34 46.52
C LYS A 131 6.64 9.31 46.13
N LEU A 132 6.91 10.63 46.17
CA LEU A 132 5.95 11.65 45.75
C LEU A 132 5.77 11.66 44.23
N GLN A 133 6.83 11.36 43.46
CA GLN A 133 6.72 11.14 42.02
C GLN A 133 5.77 9.99 41.70
N LYS A 134 5.94 8.87 42.42
CA LYS A 134 5.06 7.70 42.28
C LYS A 134 3.62 8.05 42.66
N LEU A 135 3.41 8.72 43.80
CA LEU A 135 2.06 9.15 44.22
C LEU A 135 1.41 10.13 43.24
N LEU A 136 2.18 11.03 42.62
CA LEU A 136 1.67 11.95 41.61
C LEU A 136 1.24 11.18 40.35
N SER A 137 2.00 10.18 39.93
CA SER A 137 1.63 9.31 38.81
C SER A 137 0.44 8.39 39.14
N GLU A 138 0.33 7.90 40.37
CA GLU A 138 -0.81 7.12 40.88
C GLU A 138 -2.06 8.01 40.99
N LEU A 139 -1.90 9.30 41.35
CA LEU A 139 -2.98 10.27 41.38
C LEU A 139 -3.44 10.64 39.98
N GLU A 140 -2.53 10.91 39.05
CA GLU A 140 -2.86 11.19 37.65
C GLU A 140 -3.62 10.02 37.03
N THR A 141 -3.11 8.80 37.18
CA THR A 141 -3.76 7.58 36.68
C THR A 141 -5.11 7.34 37.37
N GLY A 142 -5.20 7.55 38.68
CA GLY A 142 -6.46 7.47 39.44
C GLY A 142 -7.50 8.47 38.94
N LEU A 143 -7.14 9.75 38.80
CA LEU A 143 -8.04 10.79 38.27
C LEU A 143 -8.44 10.51 36.82
N SER A 144 -7.52 9.98 36.01
CA SER A 144 -7.78 9.54 34.63
C SER A 144 -8.84 8.43 34.60
N THR A 145 -8.74 7.45 35.50
CA THR A 145 -9.72 6.34 35.58
C THR A 145 -11.10 6.82 36.02
N VAL A 146 -11.17 7.81 36.92
CA VAL A 146 -12.44 8.40 37.37
C VAL A 146 -13.05 9.27 36.28
N LEU A 147 -12.26 9.98 35.49
CA LEU A 147 -12.78 10.76 34.36
C LEU A 147 -13.32 9.88 33.24
N ARG A 148 -12.67 8.74 32.98
CA ARG A 148 -13.15 7.74 32.01
C ARG A 148 -14.36 6.94 32.50
N ARG A 149 -14.69 7.02 33.79
CA ARG A 149 -15.81 6.33 34.44
C ARG A 149 -16.73 7.37 35.07
N SER A 150 -17.70 7.87 34.33
CA SER A 150 -18.74 8.74 34.90
C SER A 150 -19.37 8.08 36.15
N ASP A 151 -19.61 8.91 37.17
CA ASP A 151 -19.89 8.62 38.60
C ASP A 151 -20.35 7.21 39.02
N PRO A 152 -19.71 6.55 40.02
CA PRO A 152 -20.26 5.39 40.71
C PRO A 152 -21.39 5.73 41.71
N ASN A 153 -21.63 7.01 42.03
CA ASN A 153 -22.56 7.43 43.09
C ASN A 153 -23.95 7.89 42.61
N CYS A 154 -24.24 7.88 41.30
CA CYS A 154 -25.60 8.03 40.79
C CYS A 154 -26.28 6.66 40.75
N MET A 155 -26.82 6.22 41.88
CA MET A 155 -27.65 5.01 42.01
C MET A 155 -29.02 5.16 41.33
N GLY A 156 -29.05 5.39 40.00
CA GLY A 156 -30.32 5.52 39.28
C GLY A 156 -30.26 5.72 37.76
N GLU A 157 -29.17 6.20 37.16
CA GLU A 157 -29.04 6.28 35.70
C GLU A 157 -27.99 5.28 35.23
N GLU A 158 -28.38 4.42 34.28
CA GLU A 158 -27.54 3.38 33.71
C GLU A 158 -26.22 3.98 33.20
N PHE A 159 -25.08 3.36 33.52
CA PHE A 159 -23.78 3.69 32.93
C PHE A 159 -23.91 3.76 31.40
N SER A 160 -23.84 4.96 30.84
CA SER A 160 -23.93 5.15 29.39
C SER A 160 -22.53 5.00 28.80
N GLU A 161 -22.30 3.92 28.04
CA GLU A 161 -21.08 3.70 27.25
C GLU A 161 -20.80 4.82 26.22
N ASP A 162 -21.78 5.70 26.00
CA ASP A 162 -21.76 6.82 25.06
C ASP A 162 -21.05 8.08 25.61
N ASP A 163 -20.73 8.14 26.91
CA ASP A 163 -19.99 9.26 27.49
C ASP A 163 -18.49 9.17 27.16
N VAL A 164 -18.09 9.90 26.12
CA VAL A 164 -16.73 9.90 25.55
C VAL A 164 -15.91 11.13 25.92
N GLN A 165 -16.42 12.02 26.79
CA GLN A 165 -15.81 13.33 27.05
C GLN A 165 -14.38 13.26 27.61
N ALA A 166 -14.04 12.17 28.29
CA ALA A 166 -12.70 11.95 28.85
C ALA A 166 -11.72 11.24 27.91
N ILE A 167 -12.17 10.82 26.72
CA ILE A 167 -11.36 10.06 25.75
C ILE A 167 -10.81 11.04 24.71
N LEU A 168 -9.58 11.50 24.95
CA LEU A 168 -8.93 12.55 24.15
C LEU A 168 -7.81 12.03 23.25
N THR A 169 -7.35 10.80 23.48
CA THR A 169 -6.30 10.13 22.72
C THR A 169 -6.67 8.67 22.43
N PRO A 170 -6.13 8.04 21.37
CA PRO A 170 -6.41 6.63 21.09
C PRO A 170 -5.98 5.72 22.25
N THR A 171 -4.89 6.10 22.94
CA THR A 171 -4.43 5.43 24.15
C THR A 171 -5.44 5.49 25.29
N ASP A 172 -6.24 6.55 25.41
CA ASP A 172 -7.31 6.62 26.42
C ASP A 172 -8.44 5.62 26.12
N GLU A 173 -8.75 5.41 24.83
CA GLU A 173 -9.73 4.42 24.37
C GLU A 173 -9.25 2.99 24.68
N PHE A 174 -7.98 2.68 24.38
CA PHE A 174 -7.42 1.36 24.68
C PHE A 174 -7.38 1.09 26.18
N GLN A 175 -6.99 2.10 26.97
CA GLN A 175 -7.01 2.01 28.44
C GLN A 175 -8.42 1.80 29.00
N PHE A 176 -9.45 2.43 28.41
CA PHE A 176 -10.82 2.21 28.81
C PHE A 176 -11.23 0.74 28.68
N TRP A 177 -10.94 0.09 27.54
CA TRP A 177 -11.30 -1.32 27.34
C TRP A 177 -10.51 -2.26 28.26
N ILE A 178 -9.23 -1.97 28.52
CA ILE A 178 -8.41 -2.69 29.50
C ILE A 178 -9.04 -2.58 30.90
N GLU A 179 -9.49 -1.39 31.29
CA GLU A 179 -10.13 -1.14 32.58
C GLU A 179 -11.49 -1.83 32.70
N CYS A 180 -12.31 -1.79 31.65
CA CYS A 180 -13.60 -2.46 31.58
C CYS A 180 -13.46 -3.99 31.67
N ALA A 181 -12.44 -4.56 31.04
CA ALA A 181 -12.13 -6.00 31.14
C ALA A 181 -11.74 -6.40 32.58
N ARG A 182 -10.99 -5.55 33.29
CA ARG A 182 -10.53 -5.83 34.66
C ARG A 182 -11.62 -5.63 35.71
N HIS A 183 -12.39 -4.55 35.58
CA HIS A 183 -13.30 -4.06 36.63
C HIS A 183 -14.79 -4.14 36.30
N GLY A 184 -15.18 -4.70 35.15
CA GLY A 184 -16.58 -4.84 34.77
C GLY A 184 -17.42 -5.56 35.84
N THR A 185 -18.64 -5.08 36.10
CA THR A 185 -19.55 -5.67 37.09
C THR A 185 -20.21 -6.96 36.60
N LYS A 186 -20.39 -7.14 35.28
CA LYS A 186 -21.01 -8.32 34.65
C LYS A 186 -19.97 -9.16 33.91
N LEU A 187 -20.08 -10.49 33.95
CA LEU A 187 -19.14 -11.40 33.27
C LEU A 187 -19.14 -11.16 31.75
N TYR A 188 -20.33 -11.04 31.16
CA TYR A 188 -20.51 -10.77 29.72
C TYR A 188 -19.85 -9.45 29.26
N SER A 189 -19.91 -8.39 30.08
CA SER A 189 -19.27 -7.12 29.73
C SER A 189 -17.75 -7.18 29.85
N LYS A 190 -17.22 -8.05 30.74
CA LYS A 190 -15.76 -8.32 30.81
C LYS A 190 -15.27 -9.07 29.58
N GLU A 191 -15.99 -10.09 29.14
CA GLU A 191 -15.64 -10.87 27.95
C GLU A 191 -15.68 -9.98 26.70
N ARG A 192 -16.74 -9.18 26.53
CA ARG A 192 -16.85 -8.17 25.46
C ARG A 192 -15.69 -7.16 25.48
N ALA A 193 -15.36 -6.63 26.66
CA ALA A 193 -14.25 -5.68 26.80
C ALA A 193 -12.88 -6.34 26.55
N SER A 194 -12.69 -7.60 26.93
CA SER A 194 -11.47 -8.36 26.63
C SER A 194 -11.34 -8.57 25.13
N HIS A 195 -12.42 -8.93 24.44
CA HIS A 195 -12.41 -9.09 22.99
C HIS A 195 -12.04 -7.79 22.28
N PHE A 196 -12.63 -6.64 22.66
CA PHE A 196 -12.22 -5.35 22.08
C PHE A 196 -10.79 -4.96 22.40
N LYS A 197 -10.34 -5.22 23.63
CA LYS A 197 -8.93 -5.02 24.01
C LYS A 197 -8.01 -5.81 23.08
N ASP A 198 -8.30 -7.09 22.87
CA ASP A 198 -7.45 -7.98 22.08
C ASP A 198 -7.44 -7.57 20.59
N LEU A 199 -8.55 -7.04 20.06
CA LEU A 199 -8.57 -6.42 18.73
C LEU A 199 -7.72 -5.15 18.65
N PHE A 200 -7.66 -4.34 19.71
CA PHE A 200 -6.85 -3.12 19.73
C PHE A 200 -5.37 -3.36 20.07
N ASP A 201 -5.01 -4.53 20.62
CA ASP A 201 -3.64 -4.84 21.04
C ASP A 201 -2.63 -4.74 19.87
N ASP A 202 -3.08 -4.98 18.63
CA ASP A 202 -2.28 -4.86 17.41
C ASP A 202 -1.76 -3.44 17.16
N ILE A 203 -2.60 -2.41 17.41
CA ILE A 203 -2.24 -1.00 17.18
C ILE A 203 -1.83 -0.26 18.47
N ALA A 204 -2.19 -0.79 19.64
CA ALA A 204 -2.01 -0.10 20.92
C ALA A 204 -0.55 0.25 21.21
N LYS A 205 0.38 -0.64 20.89
CA LYS A 205 1.83 -0.44 21.11
C LYS A 205 2.37 0.70 20.27
N ASP A 206 1.94 0.79 19.01
CA ASP A 206 2.43 1.79 18.06
C ASP A 206 1.90 3.18 18.39
N TYR A 207 0.63 3.30 18.80
CA TYR A 207 0.08 4.58 19.27
C TYR A 207 0.67 5.04 20.61
N CYS A 208 1.07 4.13 21.50
CA CYS A 208 1.76 4.49 22.74
C CYS A 208 3.17 5.04 22.47
N ASN A 209 3.85 4.52 21.44
CA ASN A 209 5.22 4.90 21.05
C ASN A 209 5.26 5.75 19.77
N LEU A 210 4.16 6.43 19.43
CA LEU A 210 4.00 7.12 18.14
C LEU A 210 5.11 8.14 17.88
N ASP A 211 5.56 8.87 18.91
CA ASP A 211 6.61 9.88 18.78
C ASP A 211 7.97 9.29 18.34
N SER A 212 8.21 7.99 18.55
CA SER A 212 9.45 7.32 18.12
C SER A 212 9.44 6.89 16.64
N LEU A 213 8.26 6.75 16.05
CA LEU A 213 8.09 6.26 14.68
C LEU A 213 8.45 7.34 13.64
N SER A 214 8.87 6.89 12.47
CA SER A 214 9.06 7.70 11.27
C SER A 214 7.72 7.96 10.54
N LEU A 215 7.68 8.96 9.65
CA LEU A 215 6.49 9.21 8.85
C LEU A 215 6.13 8.02 7.95
N PHE A 216 7.12 7.26 7.46
CA PHE A 216 6.88 6.11 6.59
C PHE A 216 6.28 4.92 7.35
N GLU A 217 6.75 4.64 8.57
CA GLU A 217 6.15 3.58 9.40
C GLU A 217 4.70 3.92 9.79
N VAL A 218 4.39 5.20 9.95
CA VAL A 218 3.01 5.64 10.25
C VAL A 218 2.09 5.52 9.04
N VAL A 219 2.59 5.55 7.80
CA VAL A 219 1.78 5.23 6.61
C VAL A 219 1.26 3.79 6.71
N ASP A 220 2.11 2.82 7.07
CA ASP A 220 1.71 1.42 7.24
C ASP A 220 0.79 1.25 8.47
N LEU A 221 1.03 2.01 9.54
CA LEU A 221 0.16 2.03 10.72
C LEU A 221 -1.25 2.52 10.38
N VAL A 222 -1.43 3.46 9.44
CA VAL A 222 -2.75 3.96 9.02
C VAL A 222 -3.57 2.84 8.37
N GLU A 223 -2.95 2.00 7.54
CA GLU A 223 -3.62 0.84 6.93
C GLU A 223 -4.00 -0.20 8.00
N THR A 224 -3.07 -0.51 8.90
CA THR A 224 -3.33 -1.43 10.02
C THR A 224 -4.45 -0.90 10.92
N THR A 225 -4.45 0.40 11.22
CA THR A 225 -5.50 1.06 12.03
C THR A 225 -6.86 0.97 11.33
N ARG A 226 -6.92 1.18 10.01
CA ARG A 226 -8.17 1.03 9.24
C ARG A 226 -8.74 -0.38 9.41
N ASP A 227 -7.91 -1.40 9.25
CA ASP A 227 -8.32 -2.80 9.30
C ASP A 227 -8.75 -3.22 10.73
N THR A 228 -8.06 -2.72 11.76
CA THR A 228 -8.45 -2.92 13.16
C THR A 228 -9.80 -2.27 13.47
N VAL A 229 -10.00 -1.01 13.06
CA VAL A 229 -11.25 -0.28 13.29
C VAL A 229 -12.43 -0.95 12.57
N ASP A 230 -12.21 -1.44 11.35
CA ASP A 230 -13.21 -2.22 10.60
C ASP A 230 -13.55 -3.55 11.28
N SER A 231 -12.54 -4.24 11.81
CA SER A 231 -12.72 -5.49 12.58
C SER A 231 -13.52 -5.26 13.86
N VAL A 232 -13.25 -4.17 14.59
CA VAL A 232 -14.01 -3.78 15.79
C VAL A 232 -15.47 -3.47 15.46
N TRP A 233 -15.75 -2.81 14.34
CA TRP A 233 -17.11 -2.46 13.96
C TRP A 233 -17.94 -3.66 13.51
N ARG A 234 -17.35 -4.57 12.74
CA ARG A 234 -18.04 -5.71 12.12
C ARG A 234 -18.07 -6.97 12.99
N GLN A 235 -17.45 -6.97 14.16
CA GLN A 235 -17.48 -8.12 15.05
C GLN A 235 -18.93 -8.57 15.35
N THR A 236 -19.12 -9.88 15.43
CA THR A 236 -20.44 -10.51 15.67
C THR A 236 -20.48 -11.34 16.96
N GLU A 237 -19.38 -11.41 17.69
CA GLU A 237 -19.23 -12.28 18.87
C GLU A 237 -19.93 -11.69 20.11
N HIS A 238 -19.97 -10.35 20.19
CA HIS A 238 -20.55 -9.61 21.31
C HIS A 238 -21.43 -8.45 20.84
N ASP A 239 -22.11 -7.80 21.79
CA ASP A 239 -22.92 -6.61 21.51
C ASP A 239 -22.12 -5.56 20.71
N PRO A 240 -22.75 -4.92 19.71
CA PRO A 240 -22.07 -4.05 18.77
C PRO A 240 -21.38 -2.87 19.47
N TYR A 241 -20.33 -2.36 18.83
CA TYR A 241 -19.59 -1.20 19.32
C TYR A 241 -20.47 0.07 19.21
N PRO A 242 -20.62 0.92 20.23
CA PRO A 242 -21.51 2.08 20.14
C PRO A 242 -21.08 3.06 19.04
N GLN A 243 -22.02 3.47 18.19
CA GLN A 243 -21.78 4.43 17.11
C GLN A 243 -21.18 5.78 17.57
N PRO A 244 -21.68 6.46 18.62
CA PRO A 244 -21.11 7.74 19.06
C PRO A 244 -19.66 7.57 19.55
N ARG A 245 -19.36 6.42 20.16
CA ARG A 245 -18.01 6.06 20.58
C ARG A 245 -17.08 5.79 19.40
N MET A 246 -17.56 5.11 18.36
CA MET A 246 -16.78 4.89 17.14
C MET A 246 -16.48 6.23 16.44
N HIS A 247 -17.46 7.13 16.40
CA HIS A 247 -17.25 8.48 15.88
C HIS A 247 -16.14 9.21 16.65
N ASN A 248 -16.16 9.17 17.99
CA ASN A 248 -15.09 9.76 18.80
C ASN A 248 -13.73 9.11 18.53
N LEU A 249 -13.67 7.78 18.41
CA LEU A 249 -12.43 7.07 18.11
C LEU A 249 -11.82 7.51 16.79
N LEU A 250 -12.63 7.61 15.73
CA LEU A 250 -12.16 8.09 14.42
C LEU A 250 -11.60 9.52 14.50
N ASP A 251 -12.26 10.40 15.26
CA ASP A 251 -11.85 11.80 15.44
C ASP A 251 -10.58 11.96 16.25
N VAL A 252 -10.47 11.19 17.33
CA VAL A 252 -9.32 11.17 18.21
C VAL A 252 -8.09 10.59 17.50
N ILE A 253 -8.24 9.53 16.70
CA ILE A 253 -7.16 8.99 15.85
C ILE A 253 -6.74 10.04 14.81
N GLY A 254 -7.69 10.64 14.07
CA GLY A 254 -7.37 11.65 13.07
C GLY A 254 -6.64 12.85 13.66
N SER A 255 -7.07 13.32 14.83
CA SER A 255 -6.42 14.40 15.57
C SER A 255 -5.05 14.01 16.15
N CYS A 256 -4.85 12.74 16.49
CA CYS A 256 -3.55 12.21 16.93
C CYS A 256 -2.55 12.17 15.77
N LEU A 257 -2.95 11.59 14.63
CA LEU A 257 -2.14 11.53 13.41
C LEU A 257 -1.79 12.92 12.90
N GLY A 258 -2.76 13.85 12.88
CA GLY A 258 -2.51 15.24 12.51
C GLY A 258 -1.45 15.91 13.40
N ARG A 259 -1.57 15.78 14.73
CA ARG A 259 -0.57 16.31 15.67
C ARG A 259 0.80 15.66 15.50
N PHE A 260 0.84 14.36 15.22
CA PHE A 260 2.09 13.64 14.95
C PHE A 260 2.80 14.17 13.70
N VAL A 261 2.07 14.28 12.58
CA VAL A 261 2.58 14.86 11.32
C VAL A 261 3.10 16.27 11.58
N GLN A 262 2.35 17.06 12.36
CA GLN A 262 2.76 18.41 12.69
C GLN A 262 4.08 18.47 13.48
N ARG A 263 4.24 17.63 14.51
CA ARG A 263 5.49 17.59 15.30
C ARG A 263 6.69 17.14 14.47
N LYS A 264 6.52 16.09 13.66
CA LYS A 264 7.61 15.55 12.83
C LYS A 264 8.06 16.54 11.76
N LEU A 265 7.12 17.22 11.11
CA LEU A 265 7.45 18.23 10.10
C LEU A 265 7.96 19.53 10.72
N ALA A 266 7.55 19.88 11.94
CA ALA A 266 8.08 21.05 12.66
C ALA A 266 9.56 20.89 13.06
N ALA A 267 10.09 19.68 13.08
CA ALA A 267 11.52 19.43 13.29
C ALA A 267 12.38 19.80 12.06
N LEU A 268 11.76 20.00 10.90
CA LEU A 268 12.42 20.36 9.65
C LEU A 268 12.19 21.84 9.33
N ASN A 269 13.21 22.51 8.79
CA ASN A 269 13.07 23.84 8.23
C ASN A 269 12.58 23.72 6.78
N LEU A 270 11.26 23.64 6.59
CA LEU A 270 10.65 23.35 5.28
C LEU A 270 11.09 24.28 4.13
N TRP A 271 11.52 25.52 4.44
CA TRP A 271 11.97 26.50 3.46
C TRP A 271 13.48 26.48 3.19
N GLU A 272 14.30 26.07 4.14
CA GLU A 272 15.77 26.18 4.07
C GLU A 272 16.46 24.84 3.85
N ASP A 273 15.91 23.74 4.39
CA ASP A 273 16.51 22.42 4.30
C ASP A 273 16.54 21.90 2.84
N ALA A 274 17.35 20.88 2.60
CA ALA A 274 17.49 20.27 1.28
C ALA A 274 16.14 19.79 0.72
N PHE A 275 15.82 20.19 -0.51
CA PHE A 275 14.50 19.94 -1.10
C PHE A 275 14.12 18.46 -1.15
N HIS A 276 15.05 17.53 -1.40
CA HIS A 276 14.73 16.10 -1.45
C HIS A 276 14.16 15.59 -0.12
N LEU A 277 14.78 15.97 1.00
CA LEU A 277 14.38 15.55 2.34
C LEU A 277 13.03 16.16 2.71
N VAL A 278 12.85 17.46 2.45
CA VAL A 278 11.59 18.16 2.68
C VAL A 278 10.47 17.55 1.85
N LYS A 279 10.73 17.27 0.57
CA LYS A 279 9.74 16.68 -0.35
C LYS A 279 9.29 15.30 0.09
N GLU A 280 10.21 14.42 0.48
CA GLU A 280 9.88 13.05 0.90
C GLU A 280 9.05 13.06 2.19
N ASN A 281 9.44 13.85 3.19
CA ASN A 281 8.69 13.96 4.44
C ASN A 281 7.33 14.65 4.26
N LEU A 282 7.24 15.71 3.44
CA LEU A 282 5.94 16.35 3.12
C LEU A 282 5.00 15.37 2.42
N LYS A 283 5.51 14.60 1.43
CA LYS A 283 4.70 13.59 0.75
C LYS A 283 4.20 12.51 1.69
N ALA A 284 5.05 12.01 2.59
CA ALA A 284 4.63 11.04 3.59
C ALA A 284 3.57 11.63 4.53
N GLY A 285 3.74 12.87 4.99
CA GLY A 285 2.75 13.57 5.83
C GLY A 285 1.40 13.80 5.13
N ILE A 286 1.41 14.19 3.85
CA ILE A 286 0.21 14.33 3.03
C ILE A 286 -0.47 12.97 2.86
N LEU A 287 0.31 11.93 2.55
CA LEU A 287 -0.21 10.57 2.35
C LEU A 287 -0.92 10.04 3.60
N ILE A 288 -0.35 10.24 4.80
CA ILE A 288 -1.01 9.88 6.08
C ILE A 288 -2.37 10.58 6.20
N CYS A 289 -2.43 11.88 5.89
CA CYS A 289 -3.67 12.66 5.99
C CYS A 289 -4.73 12.18 5.00
N GLU A 290 -4.33 11.93 3.74
CA GLU A 290 -5.22 11.48 2.67
C GLU A 290 -5.71 10.04 2.87
N GLN A 291 -4.81 9.12 3.23
CA GLN A 291 -5.16 7.72 3.45
C GLN A 291 -6.14 7.57 4.61
N TRP A 292 -5.89 8.24 5.75
CA TRP A 292 -6.82 8.15 6.88
C TRP A 292 -8.17 8.79 6.56
N ALA A 293 -8.19 9.95 5.88
CA ALA A 293 -9.45 10.57 5.46
C ALA A 293 -10.24 9.68 4.48
N SER A 294 -9.57 9.08 3.51
CA SER A 294 -10.17 8.14 2.56
C SER A 294 -10.66 6.87 3.25
N ALA A 295 -9.91 6.34 4.21
CA ALA A 295 -10.30 5.20 5.03
C ALA A 295 -11.58 5.49 5.81
N CYS A 296 -11.69 6.65 6.48
CA CYS A 296 -12.89 7.06 7.18
C CYS A 296 -14.12 7.16 6.26
N GLU A 297 -13.95 7.77 5.08
CA GLU A 297 -15.03 7.91 4.10
C GLU A 297 -15.47 6.55 3.53
N TYR A 298 -14.52 5.66 3.24
CA TYR A 298 -14.79 4.32 2.73
C TYR A 298 -15.50 3.44 3.76
N LEU A 299 -15.00 3.42 5.00
CA LEU A 299 -15.58 2.64 6.09
C LEU A 299 -17.01 3.09 6.40
N THR A 300 -17.19 4.38 6.70
CA THR A 300 -18.50 4.91 7.12
C THR A 300 -19.48 5.12 5.96
N GLY A 301 -19.00 5.37 4.75
CA GLY A 301 -19.83 5.68 3.58
C GLY A 301 -20.14 4.51 2.66
N GLN A 302 -19.33 3.44 2.65
CA GLN A 302 -19.55 2.29 1.76
C GLN A 302 -19.70 0.97 2.52
N LEU A 303 -18.73 0.62 3.37
CA LEU A 303 -18.70 -0.68 4.03
C LEU A 303 -19.76 -0.81 5.12
N TRP A 304 -19.76 0.09 6.09
CA TRP A 304 -20.61 -0.02 7.28
C TRP A 304 -22.08 0.35 7.01
N GLN A 305 -22.36 1.14 5.97
CA GLN A 305 -23.75 1.35 5.53
C GLN A 305 -24.37 0.09 4.92
N ARG A 306 -23.57 -0.73 4.23
CA ARG A 306 -24.01 -1.98 3.60
C ARG A 306 -24.02 -3.16 4.55
N TYR A 307 -23.46 -3.01 5.75
CA TYR A 307 -23.39 -4.08 6.73
C TYR A 307 -24.73 -4.24 7.48
N THR A 308 -25.46 -5.31 7.17
CA THR A 308 -26.85 -5.50 7.63
C THR A 308 -27.01 -5.69 9.14
N LEU A 309 -26.01 -6.24 9.82
CA LEU A 309 -26.08 -6.53 11.27
C LEU A 309 -25.87 -5.29 12.14
N HIS A 310 -25.02 -4.36 11.69
CA HIS A 310 -24.67 -3.14 12.42
C HIS A 310 -24.43 -1.98 11.44
N GLN A 311 -25.53 -1.36 11.01
CA GLN A 311 -25.51 -0.29 10.03
C GLN A 311 -25.05 1.04 10.63
N TRP A 312 -24.19 1.75 9.90
CA TRP A 312 -23.89 3.16 10.19
C TRP A 312 -25.08 4.04 9.80
N LYS A 313 -25.73 4.69 10.77
CA LYS A 313 -26.99 5.43 10.57
C LYS A 313 -26.83 6.89 10.19
N ASN A 314 -25.62 7.47 10.33
CA ASN A 314 -25.37 8.89 10.11
C ASN A 314 -24.77 9.16 8.72
N GLU A 315 -24.61 10.44 8.39
CA GLU A 315 -23.79 10.86 7.25
C GLU A 315 -22.36 10.32 7.38
N LYS A 316 -21.67 10.25 6.24
CA LYS A 316 -20.27 9.84 6.16
C LYS A 316 -19.41 10.71 7.10
N TYR A 317 -18.58 10.07 7.91
CA TYR A 317 -17.65 10.79 8.78
C TYR A 317 -16.47 11.30 7.97
N PHE A 318 -16.07 12.56 8.23
CA PHE A 318 -14.99 13.22 7.51
C PHE A 318 -14.08 14.01 8.48
N PRO A 319 -12.78 13.66 8.61
CA PRO A 319 -11.87 14.35 9.51
C PRO A 319 -11.42 15.69 8.90
N GLU A 320 -12.24 16.73 9.08
CA GLU A 320 -12.07 18.02 8.42
C GLU A 320 -10.73 18.70 8.74
N SER A 321 -10.28 18.62 10.00
CA SER A 321 -9.01 19.18 10.47
C SER A 321 -7.80 18.54 9.76
N LEU A 322 -7.82 17.21 9.61
CA LEU A 322 -6.76 16.44 8.97
C LEU A 322 -6.69 16.73 7.46
N VAL A 323 -7.84 16.82 6.79
CA VAL A 323 -7.87 17.18 5.36
C VAL A 323 -7.36 18.60 5.13
N LYS A 324 -7.76 19.55 5.98
CA LYS A 324 -7.27 20.94 5.89
C LYS A 324 -5.76 21.01 6.12
N LEU A 325 -5.21 20.23 7.06
CA LEU A 325 -3.77 20.09 7.25
C LEU A 325 -3.10 19.51 6.00
N GLY A 326 -3.62 18.42 5.44
CA GLY A 326 -3.09 17.80 4.21
C GLY A 326 -3.03 18.79 3.04
N LYS A 327 -4.10 19.57 2.81
CA LYS A 327 -4.13 20.63 1.79
C LYS A 327 -3.06 21.69 2.01
N ARG A 328 -2.88 22.14 3.26
CA ARG A 328 -1.84 23.11 3.62
C ARG A 328 -0.43 22.56 3.34
N LEU A 329 -0.17 21.29 3.65
CA LEU A 329 1.12 20.65 3.36
C LEU A 329 1.35 20.51 1.85
N ASP A 330 0.30 20.23 1.08
CA ASP A 330 0.37 20.17 -0.39
C ASP A 330 0.66 21.54 -1.02
N GLU A 331 0.08 22.62 -0.49
CA GLU A 331 0.43 23.99 -0.90
C GLU A 331 1.92 24.29 -0.66
N VAL A 332 2.46 23.91 0.51
CA VAL A 332 3.89 24.07 0.83
C VAL A 332 4.75 23.27 -0.14
N LEU A 333 4.37 22.01 -0.43
CA LEU A 333 5.06 21.15 -1.37
C LEU A 333 5.04 21.76 -2.79
N THR A 334 3.92 22.32 -3.20
CA THR A 334 3.75 22.98 -4.51
C THR A 334 4.66 24.20 -4.62
N VAL A 335 4.65 25.09 -3.61
CA VAL A 335 5.51 26.28 -3.55
C VAL A 335 6.99 25.89 -3.60
N ARG A 336 7.43 24.91 -2.80
CA ARG A 336 8.82 24.42 -2.80
C ARG A 336 9.22 23.76 -4.12
N THR A 337 8.32 22.96 -4.70
CA THR A 337 8.56 22.29 -5.99
C THR A 337 8.71 23.32 -7.10
N LEU A 338 7.88 24.36 -7.13
CA LEU A 338 7.99 25.45 -8.11
C LEU A 338 9.34 26.15 -7.99
N HIS A 339 9.74 26.56 -6.79
CA HIS A 339 11.03 27.22 -6.56
C HIS A 339 12.21 26.35 -7.01
N GLU A 340 12.25 25.07 -6.64
CA GLU A 340 13.33 24.15 -7.05
C GLU A 340 13.41 24.03 -8.57
N LYS A 341 12.26 23.86 -9.22
CA LYS A 341 12.20 23.70 -10.67
C LYS A 341 12.58 24.98 -11.41
N LEU A 342 12.18 26.16 -10.93
CA LEU A 342 12.59 27.42 -11.52
C LEU A 342 14.10 27.65 -11.38
N THR A 343 14.66 27.37 -10.20
CA THR A 343 16.10 27.46 -9.94
C THR A 343 16.89 26.54 -10.87
N PHE A 344 16.39 25.34 -11.17
CA PHE A 344 17.00 24.43 -12.14
C PHE A 344 17.03 24.99 -13.59
N PHE A 345 16.03 25.77 -14.01
CA PHE A 345 15.92 26.32 -15.36
C PHE A 345 16.61 27.69 -15.56
N LEU A 346 16.93 28.38 -14.47
CA LEU A 346 17.52 29.71 -14.48
C LEU A 346 19.01 29.60 -14.12
N PRO A 347 19.95 30.05 -14.95
CA PRO A 347 21.34 30.21 -14.57
C PRO A 347 21.51 31.16 -13.38
N SER A 348 22.59 31.00 -12.61
CA SER A 348 22.86 31.76 -11.37
C SER A 348 22.78 33.29 -11.53
N GLY A 349 23.24 33.84 -12.66
CA GLY A 349 23.11 35.29 -12.94
C GLY A 349 21.67 35.76 -13.08
N GLU A 350 20.78 34.93 -13.62
CA GLU A 350 19.36 35.25 -13.77
C GLU A 350 18.57 35.06 -12.47
N GLN A 351 18.98 34.08 -11.64
CA GLN A 351 18.40 33.86 -10.31
C GLN A 351 18.62 35.09 -9.41
N ASN A 352 19.83 35.67 -9.44
CA ASN A 352 20.17 36.86 -8.65
C ASN A 352 19.41 38.09 -9.14
N ALA A 353 19.27 38.28 -10.46
CA ALA A 353 18.53 39.40 -11.03
C ALA A 353 17.01 39.36 -10.72
N LEU A 354 16.47 38.17 -10.48
CA LEU A 354 15.06 37.94 -10.18
C LEU A 354 14.80 37.76 -8.67
N HIS A 355 15.82 37.94 -7.82
CA HIS A 355 15.72 37.78 -6.36
C HIS A 355 15.11 36.43 -5.93
N VAL A 356 15.40 35.34 -6.66
CA VAL A 356 14.79 34.01 -6.44
C VAL A 356 15.10 33.46 -5.04
N ALA A 357 16.22 33.87 -4.43
CA ALA A 357 16.59 33.46 -3.07
C ALA A 357 15.70 34.05 -1.96
N GLN A 358 14.99 35.15 -2.23
CA GLN A 358 14.16 35.87 -1.25
C GLN A 358 12.66 35.56 -1.40
N VAL A 359 12.29 34.62 -2.27
CA VAL A 359 10.89 34.35 -2.60
C VAL A 359 10.08 33.84 -1.40
N PHE A 360 10.72 33.27 -0.39
CA PHE A 360 10.05 32.76 0.80
C PHE A 360 9.87 33.80 1.93
N GLU A 361 10.39 35.02 1.79
CA GLU A 361 10.21 36.10 2.77
C GLU A 361 8.74 36.37 3.16
N PRO A 362 7.73 36.29 2.26
CA PRO A 362 6.33 36.45 2.64
C PRO A 362 5.83 35.43 3.67
N PHE A 363 6.49 34.27 3.77
CA PHE A 363 6.16 33.24 4.76
C PHE A 363 6.93 33.42 6.08
N ALA A 364 7.83 34.42 6.17
CA ALA A 364 8.58 34.70 7.39
C ALA A 364 7.63 35.06 8.53
N GLY A 365 7.69 34.27 9.62
CA GLY A 365 6.80 34.42 10.78
C GLY A 365 5.50 33.61 10.73
N LEU A 366 5.21 32.93 9.62
CA LEU A 366 4.11 31.96 9.54
C LEU A 366 4.64 30.54 9.72
N ASN A 367 4.01 29.76 10.60
CA ASN A 367 4.34 28.34 10.71
C ASN A 367 3.56 27.57 9.62
N PRO A 368 4.25 26.94 8.64
CA PRO A 368 3.61 26.22 7.54
C PRO A 368 2.84 24.98 8.00
N VAL A 369 3.20 24.41 9.15
CA VAL A 369 2.70 23.12 9.63
C VAL A 369 1.47 23.29 10.55
N HIS A 370 1.33 24.46 11.18
CA HIS A 370 0.20 24.74 12.07
C HIS A 370 -0.98 25.31 11.30
N TYR A 371 -1.94 24.45 10.96
CA TYR A 371 -3.21 24.89 10.39
C TYR A 371 -4.17 25.38 11.49
N ASN A 372 -4.65 26.62 11.33
CA ASN A 372 -5.74 27.16 12.14
C ASN A 372 -6.64 28.04 11.23
N PRO A 373 -7.98 27.85 11.25
CA PRO A 373 -8.91 28.67 10.48
C PRO A 373 -8.72 30.18 10.66
N TYR A 374 -8.29 30.65 11.84
CA TYR A 374 -8.06 32.07 12.10
C TYR A 374 -6.82 32.64 11.41
N THR A 375 -5.79 31.80 11.18
CA THR A 375 -4.54 32.20 10.51
C THR A 375 -4.58 31.97 9.00
N GLU A 376 -5.62 31.29 8.50
CA GLU A 376 -5.78 30.95 7.10
C GLU A 376 -5.79 32.16 6.15
N PRO A 377 -6.46 33.29 6.46
CA PRO A 377 -6.41 34.48 5.60
C PRO A 377 -5.00 35.07 5.47
N LEU A 378 -4.20 35.02 6.55
CA LEU A 378 -2.81 35.50 6.53
C LEU A 378 -1.94 34.62 5.62
N TRP A 379 -2.15 33.31 5.67
CA TRP A 379 -1.45 32.39 4.77
C TRP A 379 -1.80 32.62 3.31
N LYS A 380 -3.10 32.73 2.99
CA LYS A 380 -3.54 33.00 1.62
C LYS A 380 -2.93 34.29 1.08
N ALA A 381 -2.85 35.33 1.91
CA ALA A 381 -2.17 36.57 1.55
C ALA A 381 -0.67 36.36 1.26
N ALA A 382 0.04 35.57 2.09
CA ALA A 382 1.44 35.23 1.87
C ALA A 382 1.66 34.42 0.58
N VAL A 383 0.81 33.44 0.29
CA VAL A 383 0.83 32.67 -0.98
C VAL A 383 0.61 33.60 -2.18
N SER A 384 -0.38 34.49 -2.12
CA SER A 384 -0.61 35.47 -3.20
C SER A 384 0.57 36.44 -3.38
N GLN A 385 1.28 36.80 -2.31
CA GLN A 385 2.48 37.62 -2.40
C GLN A 385 3.64 36.84 -3.04
N PHE A 386 3.85 35.58 -2.65
CA PHE A 386 4.81 34.68 -3.29
C PHE A 386 4.55 34.54 -4.79
N GLU A 387 3.31 34.29 -5.20
CA GLU A 387 2.92 34.18 -6.61
C GLU A 387 3.25 35.44 -7.41
N ARG A 388 3.07 36.63 -6.81
CA ARG A 388 3.44 37.90 -7.46
C ARG A 388 4.95 38.08 -7.62
N ILE A 389 5.73 37.68 -6.61
CA ILE A 389 7.20 37.77 -6.64
C ILE A 389 7.78 36.80 -7.68
N ILE A 390 7.22 35.58 -7.78
CA ILE A 390 7.75 34.55 -8.67
C ILE A 390 7.32 34.71 -10.14
N ALA A 391 6.20 35.40 -10.42
CA ALA A 391 5.63 35.55 -11.76
C ALA A 391 6.62 35.99 -12.87
N PRO A 392 7.57 36.94 -12.65
CA PRO A 392 8.57 37.29 -13.65
C PRO A 392 9.52 36.13 -14.00
N ALA A 393 9.90 35.32 -13.00
CA ALA A 393 10.72 34.13 -13.19
C ALA A 393 9.97 33.06 -13.98
N GLU A 394 8.69 32.86 -13.67
CA GLU A 394 7.82 31.95 -14.41
C GLU A 394 7.69 32.32 -15.89
N LYS A 395 7.46 33.61 -16.20
CA LYS A 395 7.37 34.09 -17.58
C LYS A 395 8.65 33.83 -18.37
N LYS A 396 9.81 33.99 -17.72
CA LYS A 396 11.11 33.73 -18.33
C LYS A 396 11.33 32.23 -18.57
N VAL A 397 11.00 31.38 -17.60
CA VAL A 397 11.06 29.92 -17.77
C VAL A 397 10.08 29.45 -18.84
N ALA A 398 8.85 29.97 -18.87
CA ALA A 398 7.88 29.68 -19.92
C ALA A 398 8.45 30.03 -21.30
N SER A 399 9.08 31.19 -21.46
CA SER A 399 9.73 31.58 -22.72
C SER A 399 10.85 30.63 -23.15
N LYS A 400 11.63 30.08 -22.21
CA LYS A 400 12.65 29.06 -22.51
C LYS A 400 12.00 27.71 -22.87
N LEU A 401 10.94 27.32 -22.16
CA LEU A 401 10.18 26.11 -22.47
C LEU A 401 9.55 26.18 -23.85
N LYS A 402 8.98 27.34 -24.26
CA LYS A 402 8.47 27.55 -25.63
C LYS A 402 9.52 27.25 -26.69
N LYS A 403 10.72 27.82 -26.55
CA LYS A 403 11.84 27.58 -27.48
C LYS A 403 12.22 26.10 -27.52
N PHE A 404 12.39 25.50 -26.34
CA PHE A 404 12.74 24.09 -26.24
C PHE A 404 11.67 23.17 -26.86
N ILE A 405 10.39 23.47 -26.66
CA ILE A 405 9.26 22.73 -27.24
C ILE A 405 9.22 22.90 -28.75
N SER A 406 9.45 24.11 -29.25
CA SER A 406 9.52 24.40 -30.68
C SER A 406 10.65 23.60 -31.36
N ASP A 407 11.80 23.44 -30.70
CA ASP A 407 12.94 22.71 -31.25
C ASP A 407 12.68 21.19 -31.39
N ILE A 408 11.75 20.64 -30.59
CA ILE A 408 11.42 19.21 -30.55
C ILE A 408 10.05 18.88 -31.15
N GLN A 409 9.34 19.88 -31.70
CA GLN A 409 7.94 19.74 -32.14
C GLN A 409 7.75 18.67 -33.23
N ASP A 410 8.81 18.39 -34.01
CA ASP A 410 8.82 17.38 -35.07
C ASP A 410 8.90 15.94 -34.53
N SER A 411 9.31 15.73 -33.28
CA SER A 411 9.40 14.42 -32.64
C SER A 411 8.30 14.26 -31.59
N PRO A 412 7.19 13.58 -31.91
CA PRO A 412 6.02 13.59 -31.04
C PRO A 412 6.25 12.79 -29.75
N GLN A 413 7.17 11.80 -29.75
CA GLN A 413 7.60 11.10 -28.53
C GLN A 413 8.42 11.99 -27.59
N GLN A 414 9.34 12.80 -28.13
CA GLN A 414 10.15 13.74 -27.34
C GLN A 414 9.30 14.89 -26.79
N LEU A 415 8.30 15.34 -27.57
CA LEU A 415 7.30 16.30 -27.14
C LEU A 415 6.54 15.77 -25.91
N LEU A 416 5.98 14.56 -26.00
CA LEU A 416 5.27 13.92 -24.90
C LEU A 416 6.15 13.77 -23.65
N GLN A 417 7.39 13.29 -23.83
CA GLN A 417 8.34 13.12 -22.73
C GLN A 417 8.68 14.45 -22.05
N THR A 418 8.78 15.54 -22.81
CA THR A 418 9.07 16.88 -22.29
C THR A 418 7.93 17.40 -21.43
N PHE A 419 6.69 17.28 -21.91
CA PHE A 419 5.50 17.65 -21.13
C PHE A 419 5.36 16.79 -19.87
N GLN A 420 5.66 15.49 -19.93
CA GLN A 420 5.67 14.60 -18.76
C GLN A 420 6.76 15.01 -17.75
N LYS A 421 7.98 15.29 -18.21
CA LYS A 421 9.12 15.66 -17.36
C LYS A 421 8.91 17.00 -16.64
N HIS A 422 8.26 17.95 -17.32
CA HIS A 422 8.04 19.31 -16.82
C HIS A 422 6.60 19.57 -16.39
N LYS A 423 5.79 18.51 -16.19
CA LYS A 423 4.37 18.61 -15.84
C LYS A 423 4.09 19.53 -14.66
N GLU A 424 4.90 19.46 -13.60
CA GLU A 424 4.69 20.26 -12.38
C GLU A 424 4.88 21.77 -12.62
N LEU A 425 5.74 22.16 -13.57
CA LEU A 425 5.89 23.56 -13.98
C LEU A 425 4.72 23.99 -14.87
N ILE A 426 4.35 23.16 -15.85
CA ILE A 426 3.34 23.50 -16.85
C ILE A 426 1.95 23.58 -16.23
N LYS A 427 1.68 22.81 -15.17
CA LYS A 427 0.45 22.91 -14.35
C LYS A 427 0.24 24.29 -13.75
N HIS A 428 1.30 25.04 -13.48
CA HIS A 428 1.16 26.30 -12.77
C HIS A 428 0.43 27.35 -13.63
N PRO A 429 -0.57 28.07 -13.12
CA PRO A 429 -1.47 28.90 -13.93
C PRO A 429 -0.78 29.91 -14.85
N ASN A 430 0.30 30.55 -14.41
CA ASN A 430 1.02 31.54 -15.21
C ASN A 430 1.78 30.90 -16.38
N ILE A 431 2.46 29.78 -16.14
CA ILE A 431 3.20 29.03 -17.16
C ILE A 431 2.20 28.38 -18.14
N SER A 432 1.11 27.82 -17.62
CA SER A 432 0.03 27.20 -18.37
C SER A 432 -0.63 28.17 -19.37
N LYS A 433 -0.86 29.42 -18.95
CA LYS A 433 -1.38 30.50 -19.81
C LYS A 433 -0.38 30.93 -20.88
N GLU A 434 0.90 31.02 -20.52
CA GLU A 434 1.93 31.35 -21.49
C GLU A 434 2.05 30.25 -22.56
N LEU A 435 2.01 28.98 -22.18
CA LEU A 435 2.17 27.82 -23.07
C LEU A 435 0.88 27.36 -23.79
N LEU A 436 -0.12 28.24 -23.96
CA LEU A 436 -1.43 27.86 -24.49
C LEU A 436 -1.34 27.16 -25.86
N LEU A 437 -0.58 27.72 -26.81
CA LEU A 437 -0.46 27.18 -28.17
C LEU A 437 0.26 25.82 -28.19
N GLU A 438 1.29 25.67 -27.35
CA GLU A 438 2.03 24.42 -27.21
C GLU A 438 1.16 23.34 -26.56
N ARG A 439 0.28 23.72 -25.62
CA ARG A 439 -0.71 22.83 -24.98
C ARG A 439 -1.81 22.40 -25.95
N GLU A 440 -2.31 23.30 -26.80
CA GLU A 440 -3.24 22.95 -27.88
C GLU A 440 -2.59 22.01 -28.90
N THR A 441 -1.31 22.23 -29.22
CA THR A 441 -0.54 21.34 -30.09
C THR A 441 -0.40 19.96 -29.46
N LEU A 442 -0.08 19.87 -28.16
CA LEU A 442 -0.03 18.60 -27.43
C LEU A 442 -1.38 17.88 -27.47
N LEU A 443 -2.49 18.60 -27.25
CA LEU A 443 -3.83 18.02 -27.30
C LEU A 443 -4.14 17.39 -28.65
N ALA A 444 -3.84 18.12 -29.74
CA ALA A 444 -4.01 17.59 -31.10
C ALA A 444 -3.17 16.32 -31.32
N ARG A 445 -1.91 16.32 -30.86
CA ARG A 445 -1.05 15.13 -30.96
C ARG A 445 -1.55 13.95 -30.12
N LEU A 446 -2.09 14.20 -28.94
CA LEU A 446 -2.69 13.14 -28.10
C LEU A 446 -3.95 12.56 -28.77
N GLN A 447 -4.78 13.40 -29.38
CA GLN A 447 -5.91 12.94 -30.19
C GLN A 447 -5.46 12.07 -31.36
N ASP A 448 -4.41 12.48 -32.08
CA ASP A 448 -3.85 11.69 -33.18
C ASP A 448 -3.30 10.35 -32.67
N TYR A 449 -2.59 10.33 -31.54
CA TYR A 449 -2.08 9.09 -30.95
C TYR A 449 -3.17 8.10 -30.55
N VAL A 450 -4.24 8.58 -29.91
CA VAL A 450 -5.37 7.71 -29.54
C VAL A 450 -6.07 7.18 -30.79
N LYS A 451 -6.22 7.99 -31.84
CA LYS A 451 -6.75 7.53 -33.14
C LYS A 451 -5.83 6.52 -33.81
N ASP A 452 -4.52 6.70 -33.76
CA ASP A 452 -3.55 5.74 -34.29
C ASP A 452 -3.66 4.40 -33.54
N TYR A 453 -3.83 4.42 -32.21
CA TYR A 453 -4.09 3.20 -31.44
C TYR A 453 -5.43 2.55 -31.76
N GLN A 454 -6.47 3.35 -31.98
CA GLN A 454 -7.77 2.85 -32.39
C GLN A 454 -7.72 2.18 -33.77
N THR A 455 -7.06 2.80 -34.74
CA THR A 455 -6.89 2.22 -36.08
C THR A 455 -6.00 0.97 -36.06
N ASP A 456 -4.94 0.95 -35.26
CA ASP A 456 -4.11 -0.25 -35.03
C ASP A 456 -4.93 -1.38 -34.39
N PHE A 457 -5.79 -1.05 -33.43
CA PHE A 457 -6.72 -2.00 -32.81
C PHE A 457 -7.72 -2.57 -33.83
N GLU A 458 -8.44 -1.72 -34.56
CA GLU A 458 -9.43 -2.11 -35.57
C GLU A 458 -8.82 -2.96 -36.69
N THR A 459 -7.56 -2.70 -37.06
CA THR A 459 -6.85 -3.47 -38.10
C THR A 459 -6.42 -4.85 -37.61
N ARG A 460 -6.08 -4.98 -36.32
CA ARG A 460 -5.42 -6.17 -35.76
C ARG A 460 -6.30 -7.06 -34.88
N CYS A 461 -7.46 -6.58 -34.43
CA CYS A 461 -8.27 -7.29 -33.45
C CYS A 461 -8.89 -8.60 -33.95
N HIS A 462 -8.95 -8.79 -35.27
CA HIS A 462 -9.62 -9.92 -35.93
C HIS A 462 -8.68 -11.05 -36.38
N GLY A 463 -7.36 -10.86 -36.37
CA GLY A 463 -6.39 -11.86 -36.85
C GLY A 463 -5.61 -12.54 -35.73
N ALA A 464 -4.95 -13.65 -36.08
CA ALA A 464 -4.13 -14.41 -35.16
C ALA A 464 -2.76 -13.72 -34.93
N PRO A 465 -2.12 -13.90 -33.77
CA PRO A 465 -0.83 -13.28 -33.48
C PRO A 465 0.27 -13.62 -34.49
N GLY A 466 0.84 -12.58 -35.10
CA GLY A 466 1.88 -12.71 -36.13
C GLY A 466 1.38 -12.59 -37.58
N ASP A 467 0.05 -12.59 -37.79
CA ASP A 467 -0.54 -12.29 -39.09
C ASP A 467 -0.58 -10.78 -39.36
N VAL A 468 -0.71 -10.41 -40.63
CA VAL A 468 -0.80 -9.00 -41.06
C VAL A 468 -2.00 -8.30 -40.42
N SER A 469 -3.08 -9.04 -40.19
CA SER A 469 -4.33 -8.58 -39.54
C SER A 469 -4.40 -8.95 -38.06
N GLY A 470 -3.30 -9.37 -37.44
CA GLY A 470 -3.26 -9.80 -36.04
C GLY A 470 -2.27 -9.01 -35.19
N PRO A 471 -2.35 -9.15 -33.85
CA PRO A 471 -1.41 -8.51 -32.95
C PRO A 471 0.01 -9.10 -33.10
N LEU A 472 1.02 -8.34 -32.67
CA LEU A 472 2.40 -8.81 -32.74
C LEU A 472 2.60 -10.04 -31.85
N SER A 473 3.28 -11.06 -32.36
CA SER A 473 3.50 -12.31 -31.63
C SER A 473 4.56 -12.15 -30.52
N GLY A 474 4.14 -12.31 -29.27
CA GLY A 474 5.02 -12.37 -28.13
C GLY A 474 5.74 -13.72 -28.00
N LYS A 475 6.99 -13.69 -27.55
CA LYS A 475 7.77 -14.92 -27.32
C LYS A 475 7.12 -15.76 -26.22
N ASN A 476 6.77 -17.01 -26.53
CA ASN A 476 6.18 -17.99 -25.60
C ASN A 476 4.81 -17.59 -25.01
N LEU A 477 4.03 -16.77 -25.72
CA LEU A 477 2.63 -16.49 -25.37
C LEU A 477 1.70 -17.36 -26.21
N SER A 478 0.64 -17.87 -25.61
CA SER A 478 -0.49 -18.41 -26.37
C SER A 478 -1.27 -17.28 -27.03
N GLU A 479 -2.11 -17.63 -27.99
CA GLU A 479 -2.88 -16.65 -28.76
C GLU A 479 -3.74 -15.73 -27.88
N VAL A 480 -4.56 -16.33 -27.02
CA VAL A 480 -5.45 -15.61 -26.09
C VAL A 480 -4.66 -14.69 -25.16
N VAL A 481 -3.55 -15.19 -24.59
CA VAL A 481 -2.73 -14.40 -23.67
C VAL A 481 -2.02 -13.26 -24.42
N ASN A 482 -1.60 -13.49 -25.66
CA ASN A 482 -0.98 -12.45 -26.48
C ASN A 482 -1.97 -11.33 -26.79
N ASN A 483 -3.21 -11.68 -27.15
CA ASN A 483 -4.28 -10.71 -27.43
C ASN A 483 -4.60 -9.86 -26.20
N ILE A 484 -4.77 -10.50 -25.04
CA ILE A 484 -5.02 -9.80 -23.75
C ILE A 484 -3.85 -8.88 -23.38
N VAL A 485 -2.60 -9.34 -23.49
CA VAL A 485 -1.43 -8.53 -23.15
C VAL A 485 -1.28 -7.34 -24.10
N TRP A 486 -1.55 -7.52 -25.40
CA TRP A 486 -1.55 -6.44 -26.38
C TRP A 486 -2.59 -5.36 -26.05
N VAL A 487 -3.82 -5.78 -25.74
CA VAL A 487 -4.91 -4.87 -25.36
C VAL A 487 -4.58 -4.11 -24.08
N ARG A 488 -4.10 -4.79 -23.03
CA ARG A 488 -3.64 -4.11 -21.80
C ARG A 488 -2.53 -3.09 -22.04
N GLN A 489 -1.64 -3.34 -23.00
CA GLN A 489 -0.62 -2.36 -23.38
C GLN A 489 -1.24 -1.14 -24.06
N LEU A 490 -2.27 -1.31 -24.89
CA LEU A 490 -3.01 -0.21 -25.49
C LEU A 490 -3.78 0.57 -24.42
N GLU A 491 -4.48 -0.12 -23.51
CA GLU A 491 -5.19 0.49 -22.39
C GLU A 491 -4.26 1.36 -21.54
N LEU A 492 -3.10 0.83 -21.16
CA LEU A 492 -2.11 1.59 -20.40
C LEU A 492 -1.60 2.83 -21.16
N LYS A 493 -1.44 2.76 -22.48
CA LYS A 493 -1.02 3.91 -23.28
C LYS A 493 -2.11 4.98 -23.35
N VAL A 494 -3.37 4.59 -23.56
CA VAL A 494 -4.52 5.50 -23.63
C VAL A 494 -4.79 6.13 -22.25
N ASP A 495 -4.77 5.33 -21.19
CA ASP A 495 -4.92 5.81 -19.80
C ASP A 495 -3.81 6.80 -19.41
N ASN A 496 -2.55 6.53 -19.78
CA ASN A 496 -1.45 7.48 -19.57
C ASN A 496 -1.64 8.79 -20.35
N ALA A 497 -2.21 8.72 -21.57
CA ALA A 497 -2.53 9.91 -22.36
C ALA A 497 -3.66 10.74 -21.72
N ILE A 498 -4.71 10.08 -21.23
CA ILE A 498 -5.81 10.72 -20.48
C ILE A 498 -5.28 11.40 -19.23
N LYS A 499 -4.54 10.68 -18.38
CA LYS A 499 -3.95 11.22 -17.14
C LYS A 499 -3.04 12.42 -17.39
N LEU A 500 -2.28 12.41 -18.48
CA LEU A 500 -1.45 13.55 -18.87
C LEU A 500 -2.32 14.74 -19.33
N ALA A 501 -3.35 14.48 -20.12
CA ALA A 501 -4.27 15.50 -20.61
C ALA A 501 -5.11 16.10 -19.47
N GLU A 502 -5.64 15.31 -18.55
CA GLU A 502 -6.32 15.78 -17.33
C GLU A 502 -5.41 16.70 -16.51
N ALA A 503 -4.16 16.29 -16.34
CA ALA A 503 -3.19 17.03 -15.54
C ALA A 503 -2.78 18.36 -16.18
N LEU A 504 -2.81 18.50 -17.51
CA LEU A 504 -2.21 19.63 -18.22
C LEU A 504 -3.16 20.42 -19.11
N LEU A 505 -4.34 19.90 -19.45
CA LEU A 505 -5.17 20.37 -20.57
C LEU A 505 -6.68 20.48 -20.20
N SER A 506 -7.07 20.23 -18.95
CA SER A 506 -8.48 20.17 -18.52
C SER A 506 -9.30 21.45 -18.80
N ASP A 507 -8.65 22.60 -18.87
CA ASP A 507 -9.23 23.92 -19.16
C ASP A 507 -9.44 24.21 -20.65
N LEU A 508 -8.89 23.37 -21.55
CA LEU A 508 -9.03 23.57 -23.00
C LEU A 508 -10.38 23.03 -23.52
N SER A 509 -10.99 23.74 -24.47
CA SER A 509 -12.29 23.35 -25.04
C SER A 509 -12.26 21.98 -25.75
N GLY A 510 -11.14 21.61 -26.36
CA GLY A 510 -10.97 20.31 -27.04
C GLY A 510 -10.70 19.12 -26.10
N PHE A 511 -10.53 19.36 -24.80
CA PHE A 511 -10.22 18.29 -23.84
C PHE A 511 -11.41 17.34 -23.65
N GLN A 512 -12.63 17.87 -23.53
CA GLN A 512 -13.81 17.04 -23.30
C GLN A 512 -14.07 16.05 -24.44
N SER A 513 -13.89 16.48 -25.70
CA SER A 513 -14.06 15.60 -26.86
C SER A 513 -12.96 14.54 -26.94
N PHE A 514 -11.70 14.90 -26.62
CA PHE A 514 -10.62 13.94 -26.48
C PHE A 514 -10.91 12.90 -25.41
N HIS A 515 -11.30 13.35 -24.21
CA HIS A 515 -11.58 12.48 -23.06
C HIS A 515 -12.71 11.49 -23.36
N GLN A 516 -13.83 11.97 -23.91
CA GLN A 516 -14.95 11.09 -24.30
C GLN A 516 -14.54 10.05 -25.36
N SER A 517 -13.76 10.46 -26.36
CA SER A 517 -13.26 9.54 -27.39
C SER A 517 -12.29 8.50 -26.82
N ALA A 518 -11.41 8.91 -25.92
CA ALA A 518 -10.43 8.03 -25.29
C ALA A 518 -11.08 7.06 -24.30
N ASP A 519 -12.05 7.52 -23.51
CA ASP A 519 -12.85 6.67 -22.62
C ASP A 519 -13.67 5.64 -23.39
N SER A 520 -14.34 6.06 -24.47
CA SER A 520 -15.09 5.13 -25.32
C SER A 520 -14.19 4.06 -25.92
N PHE A 521 -12.97 4.43 -26.33
CA PHE A 521 -11.99 3.45 -26.80
C PHE A 521 -11.48 2.53 -25.67
N LEU A 522 -11.25 3.05 -24.46
CA LEU A 522 -10.91 2.22 -23.30
C LEU A 522 -12.01 1.22 -22.95
N GLU A 523 -13.28 1.61 -23.05
CA GLU A 523 -14.40 0.68 -22.86
C GLU A 523 -14.40 -0.43 -23.92
N GLN A 524 -14.14 -0.10 -25.19
CA GLN A 524 -14.01 -1.11 -26.25
C GLN A 524 -12.86 -2.09 -25.98
N LEU A 525 -11.71 -1.60 -25.52
CA LEU A 525 -10.56 -2.44 -25.17
C LEU A 525 -10.89 -3.39 -24.02
N LYS A 526 -11.58 -2.91 -22.96
CA LYS A 526 -12.03 -3.74 -21.84
C LYS A 526 -13.02 -4.82 -22.26
N VAL A 527 -13.97 -4.47 -23.13
CA VAL A 527 -14.94 -5.43 -23.69
C VAL A 527 -14.20 -6.51 -24.47
N TYR A 528 -13.25 -6.14 -25.33
CA TYR A 528 -12.45 -7.11 -26.08
C TYR A 528 -11.60 -8.00 -25.16
N GLU A 529 -10.95 -7.45 -24.12
CA GLU A 529 -10.22 -8.25 -23.13
C GLU A 529 -11.12 -9.31 -22.48
N GLN A 530 -12.32 -8.90 -22.07
CA GLN A 530 -13.29 -9.79 -21.45
C GLN A 530 -13.80 -10.86 -22.44
N GLU A 531 -14.12 -10.47 -23.67
CA GLU A 531 -14.54 -11.39 -24.74
C GLU A 531 -13.46 -12.44 -25.03
N GLN A 532 -12.19 -12.04 -25.15
CA GLN A 532 -11.09 -13.00 -25.36
C GLN A 532 -10.98 -14.04 -24.23
N PHE A 533 -11.17 -13.61 -22.98
CA PHE A 533 -11.15 -14.52 -21.84
C PHE A 533 -12.39 -15.43 -21.81
N ASP A 534 -13.57 -14.89 -22.07
CA ASP A 534 -14.84 -15.63 -22.07
C ASP A 534 -14.90 -16.65 -23.22
N ASP A 535 -14.38 -16.29 -24.40
CA ASP A 535 -14.24 -17.17 -25.55
C ASP A 535 -13.30 -18.31 -25.27
N TRP A 536 -12.10 -18.02 -24.74
CA TRP A 536 -11.17 -19.06 -24.29
C TRP A 536 -11.80 -19.99 -23.25
N SER A 537 -12.48 -19.42 -22.25
CA SER A 537 -13.12 -20.19 -21.17
C SER A 537 -14.19 -21.14 -21.73
N ARG A 538 -15.02 -20.66 -22.65
CA ARG A 538 -16.06 -21.45 -23.32
C ARG A 538 -15.46 -22.55 -24.20
N ASP A 539 -14.43 -22.23 -24.97
CA ASP A 539 -13.77 -23.16 -25.88
C ASP A 539 -13.11 -24.29 -25.07
N ILE A 540 -12.32 -23.97 -24.04
CA ILE A 540 -11.69 -24.97 -23.18
C ILE A 540 -12.73 -25.83 -22.44
N GLN A 541 -13.84 -25.24 -21.98
CA GLN A 541 -14.91 -26.02 -21.34
C GLN A 541 -15.59 -26.98 -22.33
N SER A 542 -15.80 -26.54 -23.58
CA SER A 542 -16.34 -27.39 -24.64
C SER A 542 -15.38 -28.53 -24.99
N GLU A 543 -14.08 -28.23 -25.08
CA GLU A 543 -13.04 -29.21 -25.34
C GLU A 543 -12.89 -30.20 -24.18
N LEU A 544 -12.99 -29.75 -22.93
CA LEU A 544 -12.95 -30.62 -21.74
C LEU A 544 -14.18 -31.54 -21.67
N SER A 545 -15.31 -31.09 -22.19
CA SER A 545 -16.54 -31.88 -22.28
C SER A 545 -16.48 -32.94 -23.39
N ASN A 546 -15.58 -32.78 -24.36
CA ASN A 546 -15.36 -33.73 -25.44
C ASN A 546 -14.26 -34.76 -25.06
N PRO A 547 -14.60 -36.04 -24.83
CA PRO A 547 -13.61 -37.06 -24.44
C PRO A 547 -12.57 -37.38 -25.52
N LYS A 548 -12.76 -36.92 -26.78
CA LYS A 548 -11.82 -37.11 -27.90
C LYS A 548 -10.82 -35.96 -28.09
N SER A 549 -10.96 -34.85 -27.37
CA SER A 549 -10.11 -33.66 -27.52
C SER A 549 -8.68 -33.83 -26.98
N GLY A 550 -8.43 -34.89 -26.19
CA GLY A 550 -7.13 -35.14 -25.57
C GLY A 550 -6.76 -34.17 -24.43
N LEU A 551 -7.72 -33.38 -23.95
CA LEU A 551 -7.58 -32.46 -22.81
C LEU A 551 -7.99 -33.07 -21.46
N CYS A 552 -8.78 -34.14 -21.50
CA CYS A 552 -9.08 -34.94 -20.32
C CYS A 552 -8.11 -36.13 -20.28
N ILE A 553 -7.23 -36.16 -19.28
CA ILE A 553 -6.45 -37.36 -18.95
C ILE A 553 -7.44 -38.36 -18.37
N GLN A 554 -7.92 -39.29 -19.20
CA GLN A 554 -8.73 -40.39 -18.72
C GLN A 554 -7.85 -41.31 -17.88
N ALA A 555 -8.20 -41.48 -16.61
CA ALA A 555 -7.43 -42.28 -15.64
C ALA A 555 -7.20 -43.73 -16.08
N ASN A 556 -8.01 -44.25 -17.01
CA ASN A 556 -7.94 -45.61 -17.54
C ASN A 556 -7.29 -45.71 -18.93
N SER A 557 -6.82 -44.59 -19.50
CA SER A 557 -6.19 -44.59 -20.83
C SER A 557 -4.73 -45.06 -20.74
N PRO A 558 -4.24 -45.85 -21.71
CA PRO A 558 -2.83 -46.20 -21.77
C PRO A 558 -1.94 -44.96 -21.80
N VAL A 559 -0.77 -45.05 -21.18
CA VAL A 559 0.21 -43.96 -21.25
C VAL A 559 0.90 -43.89 -22.62
N MET A 560 1.01 -45.01 -23.33
CA MET A 560 1.68 -45.13 -24.63
C MET A 560 0.87 -45.98 -25.62
N GLU A 561 0.80 -45.52 -26.86
CA GLU A 561 0.27 -46.28 -27.99
C GLU A 561 1.31 -46.36 -29.10
N LEU A 562 1.66 -47.58 -29.50
CA LEU A 562 2.38 -47.85 -30.74
C LEU A 562 1.37 -47.82 -31.88
N ASP A 563 1.55 -46.87 -32.81
CA ASP A 563 0.77 -46.83 -34.03
C ASP A 563 1.20 -48.00 -34.93
N HIS A 564 0.27 -48.90 -35.22
CA HIS A 564 0.52 -50.11 -36.01
C HIS A 564 0.72 -49.81 -37.50
N VAL A 565 0.37 -48.61 -37.97
CA VAL A 565 0.52 -48.19 -39.38
C VAL A 565 1.91 -47.61 -39.63
N PHE A 566 2.43 -46.81 -38.70
CA PHE A 566 3.73 -46.11 -38.87
C PHE A 566 4.84 -46.63 -37.96
N GLY A 567 4.56 -47.53 -37.03
CA GLY A 567 5.53 -48.04 -36.06
C GLY A 567 6.04 -46.99 -35.08
N THR A 568 5.31 -45.88 -34.90
CA THR A 568 5.70 -44.76 -34.05
C THR A 568 5.12 -44.89 -32.65
N LEU A 569 5.93 -44.57 -31.63
CA LEU A 569 5.48 -44.49 -30.24
C LEU A 569 4.83 -43.12 -30.01
N ASN A 570 3.52 -43.11 -29.73
CA ASN A 570 2.76 -41.91 -29.40
C ASN A 570 2.34 -41.95 -27.92
N ILE A 571 2.38 -40.80 -27.25
CA ILE A 571 1.97 -40.66 -25.86
C ILE A 571 0.65 -39.92 -25.81
N LEU A 572 -0.28 -40.43 -25.02
CA LEU A 572 -1.62 -39.86 -24.82
C LEU A 572 -1.60 -38.64 -23.88
N TYR A 573 -0.65 -37.73 -24.13
CA TYR A 573 -0.53 -36.43 -23.48
C TYR A 573 -0.45 -35.36 -24.58
N SER A 574 -1.60 -34.76 -24.90
CA SER A 574 -1.70 -33.80 -26.00
C SER A 574 -0.79 -32.59 -25.79
N ASP A 575 -0.24 -32.04 -26.87
CA ASP A 575 0.49 -30.77 -26.80
C ASP A 575 -0.43 -29.60 -26.39
N ARG A 576 -1.73 -29.70 -26.70
CA ARG A 576 -2.77 -28.76 -26.24
C ARG A 576 -2.85 -28.67 -24.73
N LEU A 577 -2.65 -29.78 -24.00
CA LEU A 577 -2.61 -29.79 -22.53
C LEU A 577 -1.43 -28.98 -21.98
N VAL A 578 -0.27 -29.01 -22.65
CA VAL A 578 0.90 -28.19 -22.29
C VAL A 578 0.58 -26.71 -22.50
N THR A 579 -0.09 -26.38 -23.59
CA THR A 579 -0.54 -25.01 -23.87
C THR A 579 -1.55 -24.54 -22.82
N LEU A 580 -2.53 -25.38 -22.45
CA LEU A 580 -3.51 -25.08 -21.40
C LEU A 580 -2.85 -24.79 -20.04
N LEU A 581 -1.85 -25.59 -19.64
CA LEU A 581 -1.10 -25.34 -18.40
C LEU A 581 -0.42 -23.97 -18.39
N ARG A 582 0.10 -23.53 -19.54
CA ARG A 582 0.70 -22.20 -19.70
C ARG A 582 -0.36 -21.11 -19.67
N GLU A 583 -1.46 -21.28 -20.40
CA GLU A 583 -2.61 -20.36 -20.44
C GLU A 583 -3.17 -20.13 -19.03
N VAL A 584 -3.50 -21.19 -18.28
CA VAL A 584 -4.04 -21.10 -16.91
C VAL A 584 -3.08 -20.35 -15.98
N ARG A 585 -1.77 -20.66 -16.05
CA ARG A 585 -0.76 -19.97 -15.25
C ARG A 585 -0.67 -18.48 -15.61
N GLN A 586 -0.66 -18.15 -16.90
CA GLN A 586 -0.53 -16.78 -17.39
C GLN A 586 -1.80 -15.96 -17.08
N LEU A 587 -2.98 -16.50 -17.34
CA LEU A 587 -4.27 -15.84 -17.06
C LEU A 587 -4.49 -15.64 -15.55
N SER A 588 -4.13 -16.62 -14.72
CA SER A 588 -4.17 -16.46 -13.27
C SER A 588 -3.21 -15.37 -12.78
N ALA A 589 -1.99 -15.29 -13.34
CA ALA A 589 -1.04 -14.22 -13.03
C ALA A 589 -1.52 -12.83 -13.50
N LEU A 590 -2.34 -12.78 -14.55
CA LEU A 590 -2.99 -11.57 -15.04
C LEU A 590 -4.21 -11.16 -14.21
N GLY A 591 -4.60 -11.94 -13.19
CA GLY A 591 -5.70 -11.63 -12.27
C GLY A 591 -7.07 -12.19 -12.65
N PHE A 592 -7.15 -13.03 -13.69
CA PHE A 592 -8.42 -13.65 -14.08
C PHE A 592 -8.81 -14.80 -13.16
N ALA A 593 -10.11 -14.89 -12.85
CA ALA A 593 -10.68 -15.98 -12.07
C ALA A 593 -10.92 -17.20 -12.98
N ILE A 594 -10.05 -18.21 -12.90
CA ILE A 594 -10.14 -19.42 -13.73
C ILE A 594 -11.30 -20.31 -13.25
N PRO A 595 -12.21 -20.76 -14.14
CA PRO A 595 -13.28 -21.68 -13.79
C PRO A 595 -12.77 -22.97 -13.12
N ALA A 596 -13.44 -23.41 -12.06
CA ALA A 596 -13.00 -24.56 -11.25
C ALA A 596 -12.77 -25.85 -12.05
N LYS A 597 -13.58 -26.11 -13.08
CA LYS A 597 -13.42 -27.28 -13.98
C LYS A 597 -12.09 -27.24 -14.73
N ILE A 598 -11.73 -26.07 -15.28
CA ILE A 598 -10.46 -25.87 -16.00
C ILE A 598 -9.29 -25.98 -15.01
N GLN A 599 -9.44 -25.38 -13.81
CA GLN A 599 -8.41 -25.45 -12.78
C GLN A 599 -8.14 -26.89 -12.31
N GLN A 600 -9.18 -27.72 -12.15
CA GLN A 600 -9.03 -29.13 -11.81
C GLN A 600 -8.34 -29.93 -12.93
N ALA A 601 -8.71 -29.68 -14.19
CA ALA A 601 -8.05 -30.30 -15.34
C ALA A 601 -6.56 -29.91 -15.41
N ALA A 602 -6.23 -28.62 -15.23
CA ALA A 602 -4.86 -28.12 -15.18
C ALA A 602 -4.07 -28.71 -14.01
N ASN A 603 -4.64 -28.78 -12.81
CA ASN A 603 -3.98 -29.39 -11.65
C ASN A 603 -3.69 -30.89 -11.88
N THR A 604 -4.59 -31.60 -12.57
CA THR A 604 -4.42 -33.01 -12.92
C THR A 604 -3.33 -33.18 -13.98
N ALA A 605 -3.37 -32.36 -15.03
CA ALA A 605 -2.34 -32.29 -16.07
C ALA A 605 -0.94 -31.98 -15.53
N GLN A 606 -0.86 -31.10 -14.53
CA GLN A 606 0.38 -30.67 -13.90
C GLN A 606 1.05 -31.82 -13.12
N LYS A 607 0.26 -32.70 -12.47
CA LYS A 607 0.79 -33.87 -11.74
C LYS A 607 1.56 -34.82 -12.64
N PHE A 608 1.11 -34.97 -13.89
CA PHE A 608 1.67 -35.88 -14.89
C PHE A 608 2.62 -35.21 -15.88
N TYR A 609 2.77 -33.88 -15.82
CA TYR A 609 3.56 -33.11 -16.79
C TYR A 609 5.02 -33.58 -16.86
N LYS A 610 5.67 -33.80 -15.70
CA LYS A 610 7.07 -34.26 -15.64
C LYS A 610 7.22 -35.63 -16.31
N GLN A 611 6.34 -36.56 -15.96
CA GLN A 611 6.31 -37.92 -16.50
C GLN A 611 6.08 -37.88 -18.02
N ALA A 612 5.11 -37.10 -18.48
CA ALA A 612 4.79 -36.95 -19.90
C ALA A 612 5.95 -36.39 -20.73
N VAL A 613 6.71 -35.40 -20.20
CA VAL A 613 7.87 -34.84 -20.90
C VAL A 613 8.98 -35.89 -21.05
N ILE A 614 9.30 -36.64 -20.00
CA ILE A 614 10.32 -37.71 -20.06
C ILE A 614 9.88 -38.78 -21.07
N LEU A 615 8.61 -39.16 -21.03
CA LEU A 615 8.09 -40.13 -21.99
C LEU A 615 8.17 -39.62 -23.42
N LYS A 616 7.85 -38.34 -23.68
CA LYS A 616 7.96 -37.74 -25.03
C LYS A 616 9.41 -37.80 -25.54
N GLN A 617 10.39 -37.62 -24.67
CA GLN A 617 11.81 -37.79 -25.01
C GLN A 617 12.13 -39.24 -25.38
N VAL A 618 11.62 -40.21 -24.62
CA VAL A 618 11.82 -41.65 -24.91
C VAL A 618 11.12 -42.07 -26.20
N ALA A 619 9.91 -41.57 -26.46
CA ALA A 619 9.19 -41.81 -27.71
C ALA A 619 9.93 -41.20 -28.91
N HIS A 620 10.40 -39.97 -28.80
CA HIS A 620 11.25 -39.36 -29.81
C HIS A 620 12.53 -40.18 -30.03
N PHE A 621 13.15 -40.71 -28.97
CA PHE A 621 14.30 -41.60 -29.07
C PHE A 621 13.94 -42.88 -29.84
N TYR A 622 12.87 -43.60 -29.46
CA TYR A 622 12.41 -44.79 -30.19
C TYR A 622 12.18 -44.51 -31.68
N ASN A 623 11.52 -43.38 -32.00
CA ASN A 623 11.19 -42.98 -33.36
C ASN A 623 12.42 -42.54 -34.19
N SER A 624 13.54 -42.16 -33.57
CA SER A 624 14.74 -41.64 -34.27
C SER A 624 15.96 -42.56 -34.20
N VAL A 625 16.01 -43.51 -33.27
CA VAL A 625 17.18 -44.39 -33.05
C VAL A 625 17.52 -45.20 -34.27
N HIS A 626 16.53 -45.75 -34.97
CA HIS A 626 16.78 -46.57 -36.17
C HIS A 626 17.50 -45.78 -37.28
N GLN A 627 17.21 -44.47 -37.42
CA GLN A 627 17.91 -43.57 -38.35
C GLN A 627 19.34 -43.28 -37.88
N GLN A 628 19.55 -43.30 -36.56
CA GLN A 628 20.85 -43.15 -35.94
C GLN A 628 21.63 -44.47 -35.82
N MET A 629 21.20 -45.59 -36.37
CA MET A 629 21.98 -46.85 -36.30
C MET A 629 22.70 -47.12 -37.63
N ILE A 630 23.99 -47.42 -37.55
CA ILE A 630 24.78 -47.85 -38.72
C ILE A 630 24.36 -49.27 -39.09
N GLU A 631 24.03 -49.51 -40.36
CA GLU A 631 23.45 -50.76 -40.85
C GLU A 631 24.29 -52.00 -40.52
N SER A 632 25.61 -51.90 -40.67
CA SER A 632 26.56 -52.98 -40.36
C SER A 632 26.73 -53.26 -38.87
N GLN A 633 26.32 -52.33 -37.99
CA GLN A 633 26.44 -52.45 -36.54
C GLN A 633 25.11 -52.81 -35.85
N LYS A 634 23.99 -52.83 -36.60
CA LYS A 634 22.66 -53.21 -36.09
C LYS A 634 22.67 -54.55 -35.33
N PRO A 635 23.34 -55.63 -35.79
CA PRO A 635 23.35 -56.90 -35.07
C PRO A 635 24.00 -56.83 -33.68
N MET A 636 25.01 -55.96 -33.51
CA MET A 636 25.73 -55.81 -32.24
C MET A 636 24.89 -55.10 -31.16
N MET A 637 23.86 -54.36 -31.57
CA MET A 637 22.93 -53.66 -30.67
C MET A 637 21.59 -54.38 -30.54
N LEU A 638 21.41 -55.52 -31.21
CA LEU A 638 20.12 -56.19 -31.33
C LEU A 638 19.57 -56.62 -29.96
N GLN A 639 20.42 -57.12 -29.06
CA GLN A 639 19.99 -57.56 -27.73
C GLN A 639 19.51 -56.39 -26.86
N SER A 640 20.22 -55.26 -26.88
CA SER A 640 19.83 -54.03 -26.19
C SER A 640 18.56 -53.40 -26.80
N ALA A 641 18.42 -53.46 -28.12
CA ALA A 641 17.21 -53.00 -28.82
C ALA A 641 16.00 -53.89 -28.51
N LEU A 642 16.19 -55.22 -28.47
CA LEU A 642 15.15 -56.18 -28.08
C LEU A 642 14.77 -56.03 -26.61
N ALA A 643 15.72 -55.82 -25.70
CA ALA A 643 15.44 -55.54 -24.30
C ALA A 643 14.63 -54.25 -24.11
N PHE A 644 14.94 -53.21 -24.89
CA PHE A 644 14.16 -51.97 -24.91
C PHE A 644 12.76 -52.17 -25.50
N GLU A 645 12.64 -52.90 -26.61
CA GLU A 645 11.36 -53.20 -27.24
C GLU A 645 10.48 -54.13 -26.37
N GLN A 646 11.08 -55.06 -25.64
CA GLN A 646 10.41 -55.90 -24.66
C GLN A 646 9.82 -55.03 -23.55
N LEU A 647 10.55 -54.06 -22.99
CA LEU A 647 9.99 -53.15 -21.98
C LEU A 647 8.77 -52.36 -22.51
N ILE A 648 8.81 -51.93 -23.78
CA ILE A 648 7.68 -51.24 -24.44
C ILE A 648 6.51 -52.20 -24.73
N LYS A 649 6.76 -53.46 -25.10
CA LYS A 649 5.72 -54.47 -25.37
C LYS A 649 5.12 -55.06 -24.09
N HIS A 650 5.90 -55.16 -23.02
CA HIS A 650 5.45 -55.70 -21.72
C HIS A 650 4.46 -54.75 -21.03
N SER A 651 4.38 -53.48 -21.45
CA SER A 651 3.29 -52.59 -21.07
C SER A 651 1.93 -52.95 -21.72
N LYS A 652 1.91 -53.88 -22.69
CA LYS A 652 0.71 -54.30 -23.43
C LYS A 652 0.26 -55.74 -23.14
N SER A 653 1.04 -56.60 -22.47
CA SER A 653 0.69 -58.02 -22.36
C SER A 653 1.21 -58.69 -21.08
N GLY A 654 0.37 -58.69 -20.04
CA GLY A 654 0.40 -59.71 -19.00
C GLY A 654 -0.52 -60.87 -19.38
N PRO A 655 -0.06 -62.14 -19.34
CA PRO A 655 -0.94 -63.31 -19.45
C PRO A 655 -1.76 -63.42 -18.17
N GLY A 656 -2.86 -62.67 -18.10
CA GLY A 656 -3.75 -62.65 -16.94
C GLY A 656 -4.09 -61.23 -16.47
N GLY A 657 -4.76 -60.43 -17.31
CA GLY A 657 -5.68 -59.37 -16.84
C GLY A 657 -5.17 -58.26 -15.90
N GLU A 658 -3.87 -58.14 -15.61
CA GLU A 658 -3.33 -57.08 -14.75
C GLU A 658 -2.70 -55.93 -15.55
N ALA A 659 -3.38 -54.78 -15.44
CA ALA A 659 -2.96 -53.39 -15.64
C ALA A 659 -2.14 -53.02 -16.89
N GLN A 660 -2.86 -52.59 -17.93
CA GLN A 660 -2.39 -51.54 -18.84
C GLN A 660 -1.84 -50.39 -17.98
N MET A 661 -0.61 -49.91 -18.20
CA MET A 661 -0.10 -48.80 -17.37
C MET A 661 -0.91 -47.54 -17.66
N THR A 662 -1.69 -47.14 -16.68
CA THR A 662 -2.59 -45.99 -16.75
C THR A 662 -2.05 -44.82 -15.93
N TRP A 663 -2.65 -43.65 -16.11
CA TRP A 663 -2.29 -42.43 -15.38
C TRP A 663 -2.66 -42.49 -13.88
N ASP A 664 -3.40 -43.49 -13.42
CA ASP A 664 -3.94 -43.53 -12.05
C ASP A 664 -2.86 -43.83 -10.97
N ASN A 665 -1.75 -44.50 -11.34
CA ASN A 665 -0.68 -44.91 -10.42
C ASN A 665 0.65 -44.16 -10.68
N PRO A 666 0.89 -42.97 -10.09
CA PRO A 666 2.07 -42.16 -10.38
C PRO A 666 3.40 -42.81 -9.95
N ARG A 667 3.40 -43.62 -8.87
CA ARG A 667 4.63 -44.28 -8.36
C ARG A 667 5.08 -45.43 -9.25
N GLU A 668 4.14 -46.25 -9.71
CA GLU A 668 4.43 -47.35 -10.63
C GLU A 668 4.85 -46.82 -11.99
N LEU A 669 4.17 -45.77 -12.46
CA LEU A 669 4.53 -45.06 -13.68
C LEU A 669 5.96 -44.50 -13.59
N GLU A 670 6.36 -43.89 -12.48
CA GLU A 670 7.71 -43.37 -12.29
C GLU A 670 8.78 -44.48 -12.29
N ALA A 671 8.54 -45.60 -11.60
CA ALA A 671 9.44 -46.75 -11.61
C ALA A 671 9.59 -47.37 -13.01
N TYR A 672 8.49 -47.42 -13.78
CA TYR A 672 8.52 -47.87 -15.17
C TYR A 672 9.28 -46.89 -16.07
N ILE A 673 9.04 -45.58 -15.93
CA ILE A 673 9.76 -44.53 -16.65
C ILE A 673 11.26 -44.63 -16.41
N GLN A 674 11.69 -44.86 -15.16
CA GLN A 674 13.10 -45.03 -14.83
C GLN A 674 13.74 -46.25 -15.52
N LYS A 675 13.04 -47.41 -15.52
CA LYS A 675 13.51 -48.62 -16.22
C LYS A 675 13.61 -48.39 -17.73
N LEU A 676 12.61 -47.74 -18.31
CA LEU A 676 12.55 -47.44 -19.73
C LEU A 676 13.63 -46.42 -20.14
N GLN A 677 13.83 -45.38 -19.35
CA GLN A 677 14.89 -44.39 -19.55
C GLN A 677 16.27 -45.03 -19.44
N ALA A 678 16.51 -45.89 -18.44
CA ALA A 678 17.78 -46.58 -18.28
C ALA A 678 18.10 -47.51 -19.48
N ALA A 679 17.09 -48.19 -20.02
CA ALA A 679 17.24 -49.01 -21.22
C ALA A 679 17.52 -48.16 -22.47
N ALA A 680 16.82 -47.03 -22.64
CA ALA A 680 17.06 -46.07 -23.72
C ALA A 680 18.47 -45.46 -23.64
N GLU A 681 18.91 -45.06 -22.45
CA GLU A 681 20.26 -44.54 -22.22
C GLU A 681 21.33 -45.59 -22.52
N ARG A 682 21.15 -46.85 -22.09
CA ARG A 682 22.07 -47.94 -22.42
C ARG A 682 22.23 -48.10 -23.93
N LEU A 683 21.12 -48.19 -24.65
CA LEU A 683 21.12 -48.29 -26.12
C LEU A 683 21.78 -47.06 -26.77
N SER A 684 21.51 -45.86 -26.27
CA SER A 684 22.13 -44.61 -26.74
C SER A 684 23.66 -44.61 -26.53
N THR A 685 24.13 -45.08 -25.37
CA THR A 685 25.56 -45.16 -25.08
C THR A 685 26.28 -46.19 -25.94
N GLU A 686 25.68 -47.35 -26.18
CA GLU A 686 26.20 -48.36 -27.10
C GLU A 686 26.28 -47.82 -28.53
N ASN A 687 25.22 -47.16 -29.01
CA ASN A 687 25.21 -46.55 -30.34
C ASN A 687 26.33 -45.51 -30.48
N ARG A 688 26.48 -44.60 -29.50
CA ARG A 688 27.55 -43.59 -29.52
C ARG A 688 28.94 -44.22 -29.50
N LYS A 689 29.16 -45.28 -28.71
CA LYS A 689 30.44 -46.00 -28.67
C LYS A 689 30.74 -46.68 -30.01
N LEU A 690 29.77 -47.38 -30.60
CA LEU A 690 29.93 -48.08 -31.87
C LEU A 690 30.16 -47.11 -33.04
N ARG A 691 29.47 -45.97 -33.04
CA ARG A 691 29.73 -44.87 -33.98
C ARG A 691 31.14 -44.31 -33.83
N LYS A 692 31.61 -44.08 -32.60
CA LYS A 692 32.98 -43.61 -32.34
C LYS A 692 34.02 -44.61 -32.87
N TRP A 693 33.84 -45.90 -32.59
CA TRP A 693 34.70 -46.95 -33.13
C TRP A 693 34.67 -46.99 -34.66
N HIS A 694 33.49 -46.85 -35.27
CA HIS A 694 33.33 -46.78 -36.72
C HIS A 694 34.14 -45.64 -37.33
N THR A 695 34.00 -44.42 -36.79
CA THR A 695 34.75 -43.25 -37.24
C THR A 695 36.26 -43.43 -37.06
N ASN A 696 36.69 -43.93 -35.89
CA ASN A 696 38.11 -44.20 -35.63
C ASN A 696 38.70 -45.21 -36.62
N PHE A 697 37.96 -46.27 -36.96
CA PHE A 697 38.40 -47.26 -37.94
C PHE A 697 38.48 -46.68 -39.34
N ILE A 698 37.49 -45.87 -39.74
CA ILE A 698 37.53 -45.15 -41.04
C ILE A 698 38.79 -44.27 -41.11
N GLU A 699 39.04 -43.44 -40.09
CA GLU A 699 40.20 -42.55 -40.05
C GLU A 699 41.52 -43.33 -40.13
N LYS A 700 41.61 -44.47 -39.42
CA LYS A 700 42.80 -45.32 -39.44
C LYS A 700 43.00 -46.03 -40.79
N VAL A 701 41.93 -46.53 -41.42
CA VAL A 701 42.02 -47.14 -42.75
C VAL A 701 42.43 -46.10 -43.80
N VAL A 702 41.85 -44.91 -43.78
CA VAL A 702 42.24 -43.80 -44.68
C VAL A 702 43.69 -43.38 -44.45
N SER A 703 44.14 -43.33 -43.18
CA SER A 703 45.54 -43.05 -42.84
C SER A 703 46.48 -44.12 -43.39
N LEU A 704 46.15 -45.41 -43.23
CA LEU A 704 46.93 -46.54 -43.74
C LEU A 704 47.03 -46.56 -45.27
N MET A 705 45.99 -46.13 -45.99
CA MET A 705 46.01 -46.02 -47.46
C MET A 705 47.03 -44.99 -47.97
N ASN A 706 47.41 -44.02 -47.14
CA ASN A 706 48.37 -42.97 -47.48
C ASN A 706 49.82 -43.32 -47.10
N ILE A 707 50.08 -44.52 -46.57
CA ILE A 707 51.42 -44.96 -46.14
C ILE A 707 52.10 -45.73 -47.27
N ASP A 708 53.29 -45.27 -47.67
CA ASP A 708 54.14 -45.99 -48.62
C ASP A 708 54.80 -47.21 -47.96
N LEU A 709 54.42 -48.40 -48.42
CA LEU A 709 54.89 -49.69 -47.91
C LEU A 709 56.39 -49.91 -48.12
N LEU A 710 57.01 -49.27 -49.12
CA LEU A 710 58.44 -49.43 -49.41
C LEU A 710 59.31 -48.62 -48.45
N ARG A 711 58.79 -47.51 -47.90
CA ARG A 711 59.54 -46.58 -47.03
C ARG A 711 59.13 -46.64 -45.56
N GLN A 712 57.86 -46.96 -45.26
CA GLN A 712 57.28 -46.85 -43.93
C GLN A 712 56.52 -48.12 -43.51
N GLN A 713 57.07 -49.30 -43.81
CA GLN A 713 56.45 -50.60 -43.48
C GLN A 713 56.14 -50.76 -41.98
N GLN A 714 57.01 -50.27 -41.10
CA GLN A 714 56.81 -50.37 -39.64
C GLN A 714 55.57 -49.59 -39.19
N ARG A 715 55.38 -48.37 -39.72
CA ARG A 715 54.23 -47.51 -39.41
C ARG A 715 52.92 -48.12 -39.89
N TRP A 716 52.94 -48.83 -41.02
CA TRP A 716 51.78 -49.59 -41.50
C TRP A 716 51.47 -50.78 -40.58
N LYS A 717 52.49 -51.51 -40.11
CA LYS A 717 52.31 -52.60 -39.13
C LYS A 717 51.76 -52.09 -37.81
N ASP A 718 52.24 -50.95 -37.31
CA ASP A 718 51.76 -50.34 -36.07
C ASP A 718 50.29 -49.93 -36.20
N GLY A 719 49.89 -49.31 -37.32
CA GLY A 719 48.49 -48.97 -37.58
C GLY A 719 47.58 -50.20 -37.74
N LEU A 720 48.09 -51.30 -38.32
CA LEU A 720 47.36 -52.57 -38.37
C LEU A 720 47.23 -53.22 -36.97
N GLN A 721 48.26 -53.11 -36.14
CA GLN A 721 48.23 -53.59 -34.76
C GLN A 721 47.19 -52.81 -33.94
N GLU A 722 47.13 -51.49 -34.10
CA GLU A 722 46.09 -50.64 -33.50
C GLU A 722 44.68 -51.06 -33.94
N LEU A 723 44.46 -51.31 -35.24
CA LEU A 723 43.18 -51.84 -35.73
C LEU A 723 42.81 -53.18 -35.06
N ARG A 724 43.77 -54.12 -34.98
CA ARG A 724 43.56 -55.42 -34.32
C ARG A 724 43.25 -55.26 -32.83
N THR A 725 43.91 -54.35 -32.12
CA THR A 725 43.59 -54.07 -30.71
C THR A 725 42.21 -53.45 -30.55
N GLY A 726 41.78 -52.60 -31.49
CA GLY A 726 40.43 -52.04 -31.51
C GLY A 726 39.34 -53.09 -31.72
N PHE A 727 39.55 -54.03 -32.65
CA PHE A 727 38.64 -55.16 -32.85
C PHE A 727 38.59 -56.09 -31.63
N ALA A 728 39.75 -56.42 -31.04
CA ALA A 728 39.80 -57.24 -29.82
C ALA A 728 39.07 -56.58 -28.64
N SER A 729 39.15 -55.26 -28.50
CA SER A 729 38.41 -54.51 -27.48
C SER A 729 36.89 -54.49 -27.72
N LEU A 730 36.44 -54.54 -28.98
CA LEU A 730 35.02 -54.64 -29.31
C LEU A 730 34.50 -56.06 -29.12
N GLU A 731 35.31 -57.06 -29.45
CA GLU A 731 34.99 -58.48 -29.28
C GLU A 731 34.89 -58.86 -27.80
N SER A 732 35.77 -58.34 -26.94
CA SER A 732 35.65 -58.52 -25.48
C SER A 732 34.38 -57.87 -24.91
N GLN A 733 33.92 -56.77 -25.51
CA GLN A 733 32.69 -56.07 -25.09
C GLN A 733 31.43 -56.75 -25.63
N ALA A 734 31.49 -57.37 -26.81
CA ALA A 734 30.37 -58.11 -27.39
C ALA A 734 30.28 -59.56 -26.84
N GLY A 735 31.39 -60.15 -26.43
CA GLY A 735 31.47 -61.50 -25.87
C GLY A 735 30.75 -61.65 -24.52
N ASP A 736 30.76 -60.61 -23.69
CA ASP A 736 29.99 -60.56 -22.43
C ASP A 736 28.47 -60.51 -22.66
N HIS A 737 28.01 -60.25 -23.89
CA HIS A 737 26.60 -60.16 -24.24
C HIS A 737 26.05 -61.42 -24.96
N LEU A 738 26.92 -62.30 -25.46
CA LEU A 738 26.54 -63.52 -26.19
C LEU A 738 26.41 -64.79 -25.30
N GLN A 739 26.71 -64.71 -24.00
CA GLN A 739 26.65 -65.84 -23.06
C GLN A 739 25.45 -65.83 -22.09
N THR A 740 24.47 -64.93 -22.27
CA THR A 740 23.19 -64.93 -21.56
C THR A 740 22.06 -64.65 -22.53
#